data_AF-A0A1I7SSD2-F1
#
_entry.id   AF-A0A1I7SSD2-F1
#
_cell.length_a   1.000
_cell.length_b   1.000
_cell.length_c   1.000
_cell.angle_alpha   90.00
_cell.angle_beta   90.00
_cell.angle_gamma   90.00
#
_symmetry.space_group_name_H-M   'P 1'
#
loop_
_entity.id
_entity.type
_entity.pdbx_description
1 polymer ?
#
loop_
_entity_poly.entity_id
_entity_poly.type
_entity_poly.pdbx_seq_one_letter_code
_entity_poly.pdbx_strand_id
1 'polypeptide(L)'
;MDGLKRPHRVDQPNVKNDKRQKLDLPDTPIYIRVSDVVQGSQCLHVSGKRVDDLSEIKVILNDMWSYSVVKPGHLIAVMDVSNPFTNVLEVDMNEGKLVVEPLFLISPTVLTSVMFCERKAMLNERFKAAGTNRHMLLGCAVHEVFQTALEKDLVRPSKEDLQAIAEKIVLSKYSVDLVLLNEKLDSFMSDLTPYIENCSTWLKMHAPKPIGFSKPLDKQLHRISKISGIEHFISDKTLGLKGKIDVSFLAFNKSLTFPLELKTGKSAKSLEHQTQVFLYSLMLKYTSNEKQIAPGWILYLKDLQMFKVEPGEKDLIGVMHMRNSLASKLTDLSIDSFPPITKDPKFCEGCEQKLNCSLMNKFGDGTCKAKDSIAFMESLIEHLEYKELMYCTKWIRWHFMELGEQKKRNEENYLKDRTNSLDGYTVFSLAFENTFALMQNTPEMAKLRDIVIGFRKPRFVPLNHVPLTKIKGFINELDEDQRDAVVKCLRAEDFALVQGFPGAGKTTTMCAFLRSILSLRKTAIVSAHTNSAVDNILLKLANDVSPDSILRIGSQKSIHPGCEKFVLEYRLNAIADDGSIDNKEKMVKIKKLLMETPIIFTTCLMASSHALFSSRRFDYCVLDEASQVVENIALKPLSCADVFIMVGDINQLCPLVVNERAGYEGMELSLMERLLRYHDYVGEHTATLSKQYRMNKMICSLSSNMFYEGKLVCANKTVSEKVLEVLSTENNENINPEVVMGLVSPKLEDSVLFIDTYSQSYGSEFAANAAVGSRSRFNPGEASYVIRICSFLMESGLPSDEIGIASPYKGQIEYLLKKLSQRFPENAPECSTIDRYQGRDKSVMILSLVDGGPEGSSQSPDLLSDRKRLNVALTRAKKKLILVGCKETLSKSCLIEHLLNKISLTIRAF
;
A
#
# COMPACT_ATOMS: atom_id res chain seq x y z
N MET A 1 31.95 -65.28 -13.32
CA MET A 1 33.16 -66.13 -13.34
C MET A 1 34.35 -65.24 -13.58
N ASP A 2 35.11 -65.06 -12.50
CA ASP A 2 36.56 -64.91 -12.37
C ASP A 2 37.43 -64.23 -13.43
N GLY A 3 38.16 -63.22 -12.93
CA GLY A 3 39.63 -63.12 -13.01
C GLY A 3 40.20 -62.47 -14.27
N LEU A 4 41.33 -61.76 -14.25
CA LEU A 4 42.32 -61.45 -13.23
C LEU A 4 43.24 -60.35 -13.83
N LYS A 5 43.50 -59.28 -13.07
CA LYS A 5 44.80 -58.61 -12.79
C LYS A 5 45.97 -58.91 -13.75
N ARG A 6 46.74 -57.93 -14.28
CA ARG A 6 47.81 -57.07 -13.66
C ARG A 6 48.72 -56.52 -14.82
N PRO A 7 49.76 -55.67 -14.61
CA PRO A 7 49.85 -54.36 -13.95
C PRO A 7 50.67 -53.30 -14.76
N HIS A 8 50.75 -52.11 -14.16
CA HIS A 8 51.47 -50.87 -14.49
C HIS A 8 52.85 -50.90 -15.18
N ARG A 9 53.10 -49.85 -15.98
CA ARG A 9 54.40 -49.15 -16.09
C ARG A 9 54.18 -47.62 -16.18
N VAL A 10 55.02 -46.89 -15.46
CA VAL A 10 55.11 -45.43 -15.32
C VAL A 10 55.90 -44.86 -16.50
N ASP A 11 55.52 -43.69 -17.05
CA ASP A 11 56.45 -42.56 -17.26
C ASP A 11 55.79 -41.30 -17.90
N GLN A 12 56.01 -40.19 -17.19
CA GLN A 12 56.19 -38.77 -17.56
C GLN A 12 55.17 -38.01 -18.45
N PRO A 13 54.65 -36.84 -17.97
CA PRO A 13 53.78 -35.97 -18.75
C PRO A 13 54.60 -35.00 -19.61
N ASN A 14 54.35 -35.03 -20.93
CA ASN A 14 54.91 -34.07 -21.87
C ASN A 14 53.95 -32.90 -22.10
N VAL A 15 54.51 -31.70 -22.01
CA VAL A 15 53.87 -30.38 -22.09
C VAL A 15 53.16 -30.17 -23.43
N LYS A 16 51.90 -29.70 -23.40
CA LYS A 16 51.26 -28.98 -24.52
C LYS A 16 50.38 -27.83 -24.02
N ASN A 17 50.86 -26.63 -24.32
CA ASN A 17 50.17 -25.39 -24.66
C ASN A 17 48.81 -25.09 -24.02
N ASP A 18 48.92 -24.22 -23.03
CA ASP A 18 47.92 -23.42 -22.35
C ASP A 18 46.95 -22.71 -23.33
N LYS A 19 45.75 -23.28 -23.50
CA LYS A 19 44.58 -22.54 -23.94
C LYS A 19 43.97 -21.90 -22.70
N ARG A 20 44.10 -20.58 -22.57
CA ARG A 20 43.40 -19.74 -21.59
C ARG A 20 41.99 -20.28 -21.34
N GLN A 21 41.80 -20.90 -20.18
CA GLN A 21 40.48 -21.18 -19.64
C GLN A 21 39.78 -19.82 -19.47
N LYS A 22 38.70 -19.59 -20.24
CA LYS A 22 37.69 -18.61 -19.84
C LYS A 22 37.17 -19.11 -18.49
N LEU A 23 37.59 -18.47 -17.40
CA LEU A 23 36.87 -18.60 -16.14
C LEU A 23 35.44 -18.17 -16.43
N ASP A 24 34.47 -18.99 -16.03
CA ASP A 24 33.06 -18.60 -15.96
C ASP A 24 32.99 -17.39 -15.00
N LEU A 25 33.00 -16.19 -15.58
CA LEU A 25 32.79 -14.95 -14.85
C LEU A 25 31.35 -14.95 -14.36
N PRO A 26 31.07 -14.47 -13.14
CA PRO A 26 29.70 -14.39 -12.67
C PRO A 26 28.90 -13.49 -13.60
N ASP A 27 27.75 -13.97 -14.10
CA ASP A 27 26.71 -13.21 -14.85
C ASP A 27 26.05 -12.10 -14.00
N THR A 28 26.77 -11.58 -13.01
CA THR A 28 26.27 -10.61 -12.05
C THR A 28 26.52 -9.20 -12.57
N PRO A 29 25.48 -8.36 -12.68
CA PRO A 29 25.62 -6.97 -13.09
C PRO A 29 26.57 -6.20 -12.16
N ILE A 30 27.41 -5.35 -12.74
CA ILE A 30 28.24 -4.41 -11.99
C ILE A 30 27.42 -3.15 -11.74
N TYR A 31 27.04 -2.93 -10.48
CA TYR A 31 26.28 -1.74 -10.08
C TYR A 31 27.22 -0.58 -9.77
N ILE A 32 26.95 0.57 -10.39
CA ILE A 32 27.77 1.77 -10.28
C ILE A 32 26.86 2.95 -9.94
N ARG A 33 27.21 3.70 -8.89
CA ARG A 33 26.61 5.01 -8.63
C ARG A 33 27.40 6.07 -9.39
N VAL A 34 26.73 6.74 -10.31
CA VAL A 34 27.34 7.75 -11.17
C VAL A 34 27.63 9.01 -10.37
N SER A 35 28.87 9.51 -10.45
CA SER A 35 29.27 10.79 -9.87
C SER A 35 29.41 11.89 -10.93
N ASP A 36 29.89 11.56 -12.13
CA ASP A 36 30.13 12.52 -13.20
C ASP A 36 29.92 11.91 -14.58
N VAL A 37 29.56 12.75 -15.55
CA VAL A 37 29.28 12.36 -16.94
C VAL A 37 29.83 13.41 -17.90
N VAL A 38 30.72 13.00 -18.79
CA VAL A 38 31.39 13.88 -19.76
C VAL A 38 31.16 13.36 -21.17
N GLN A 39 30.50 14.16 -22.01
CA GLN A 39 30.32 13.87 -23.43
C GLN A 39 31.63 14.13 -24.18
N GLY A 40 32.21 13.08 -24.76
CA GLY A 40 33.33 13.17 -25.70
C GLY A 40 32.86 13.35 -27.15
N SER A 41 33.81 13.39 -28.08
CA SER A 41 33.53 13.59 -29.52
C SER A 41 32.76 12.44 -30.17
N GLN A 42 32.99 11.20 -29.73
CA GLN A 42 32.31 9.98 -30.25
C GLN A 42 31.96 8.96 -29.16
N CYS A 43 32.18 9.29 -27.89
CA CYS A 43 31.92 8.42 -26.76
C CYS A 43 31.39 9.23 -25.56
N LEU A 44 30.74 8.55 -24.63
CA LEU A 44 30.27 9.12 -23.37
C LEU A 44 31.09 8.52 -22.22
N HIS A 45 31.78 9.37 -21.47
CA HIS A 45 32.55 8.96 -20.31
C HIS A 45 31.70 9.11 -19.05
N VAL A 46 31.52 8.02 -18.32
CA VAL A 46 30.79 7.99 -17.05
C VAL A 46 31.76 7.61 -15.94
N SER A 47 31.88 8.43 -14.91
CA SER A 47 32.68 8.13 -13.72
C SER A 47 31.77 7.93 -12.52
N GLY A 48 32.14 7.02 -11.63
CA GLY A 48 31.35 6.70 -10.46
C GLY A 48 32.07 5.79 -9.48
N LYS A 49 31.30 5.24 -8.54
CA LYS A 49 31.78 4.25 -7.58
C LYS A 49 31.00 2.95 -7.70
N ARG A 50 31.69 1.81 -7.60
CA ARG A 50 31.04 0.51 -7.46
C ARG A 50 30.22 0.49 -6.17
N VAL A 51 29.04 -0.12 -6.22
CA VAL A 51 28.16 -0.19 -5.05
C VAL A 51 28.64 -1.21 -4.02
N ASP A 52 29.28 -2.30 -4.47
CA ASP A 52 29.70 -3.41 -3.61
C ASP A 52 30.93 -3.07 -2.74
N ASP A 53 31.91 -2.32 -3.26
CA ASP A 53 33.19 -2.05 -2.60
C ASP A 53 33.60 -0.56 -2.55
N LEU A 54 32.76 0.34 -3.09
CA LEU A 54 32.99 1.79 -3.15
C LEU A 54 34.23 2.23 -3.95
N SER A 55 34.86 1.34 -4.70
CA SER A 55 36.01 1.66 -5.56
C SER A 55 35.61 2.56 -6.73
N GLU A 56 36.52 3.43 -7.15
CA GLU A 56 36.32 4.30 -8.31
C GLU A 56 36.36 3.51 -9.61
N ILE A 57 35.44 3.83 -10.51
CA ILE A 57 35.31 3.15 -11.81
C ILE A 57 34.91 4.14 -12.89
N LYS A 58 35.45 3.94 -14.09
CA LYS A 58 35.10 4.64 -15.31
C LYS A 58 34.41 3.69 -16.27
N VAL A 59 33.35 4.14 -16.93
CA VAL A 59 32.66 3.44 -18.01
C VAL A 59 32.74 4.29 -19.26
N ILE A 60 33.17 3.69 -20.37
CA ILE A 60 33.28 4.34 -21.68
C ILE A 60 32.20 3.73 -22.57
N LEU A 61 31.22 4.55 -22.95
CA LEU A 61 30.12 4.14 -23.82
C LEU A 61 30.41 4.61 -25.24
N ASN A 62 30.60 3.66 -26.15
CA ASN A 62 30.95 3.89 -27.55
C ASN A 62 29.74 3.66 -28.47
N ASP A 63 29.90 4.01 -29.75
CA ASP A 63 28.88 3.81 -30.79
C ASP A 63 27.50 4.35 -30.39
N MET A 64 26.44 3.54 -30.55
CA MET A 64 25.07 3.90 -30.17
C MET A 64 24.92 4.17 -28.67
N TRP A 65 25.71 3.52 -27.82
CA TRP A 65 25.65 3.72 -26.38
C TRP A 65 26.15 5.10 -25.94
N SER A 66 26.90 5.81 -26.79
CA SER A 66 27.31 7.19 -26.53
C SER A 66 26.12 8.16 -26.38
N TYR A 67 24.93 7.80 -26.88
CA TYR A 67 23.68 8.58 -26.74
C TYR A 67 22.86 8.19 -25.50
N SER A 68 23.43 7.43 -24.56
CA SER A 68 22.72 6.99 -23.35
C SER A 68 22.40 8.15 -22.41
N VAL A 69 21.20 8.14 -21.84
CA VAL A 69 20.76 9.16 -20.86
C VAL A 69 21.29 8.79 -19.48
N VAL A 70 22.52 9.18 -19.19
CA VAL A 70 23.17 8.98 -17.87
C VAL A 70 23.38 10.35 -17.22
N LYS A 71 23.04 10.48 -15.94
CA LYS A 71 23.20 11.70 -15.14
C LYS A 71 23.90 11.37 -13.81
N PRO A 72 24.61 12.33 -13.20
CA PRO A 72 25.07 12.21 -11.82
C PRO A 72 23.93 11.78 -10.88
N GLY A 73 24.23 10.86 -9.96
CA GLY A 73 23.27 10.30 -9.00
C GLY A 73 22.52 9.05 -9.47
N HIS A 74 22.49 8.74 -10.77
CA HIS A 74 21.86 7.50 -11.26
C HIS A 74 22.55 6.25 -10.70
N LEU A 75 21.76 5.19 -10.49
CA LEU A 75 22.28 3.82 -10.51
C LEU A 75 22.46 3.39 -11.96
N ILE A 76 23.59 2.81 -12.32
CA ILE A 76 23.71 2.05 -13.57
C ILE A 76 24.13 0.62 -13.27
N ALA A 77 23.68 -0.31 -14.10
CA ALA A 77 24.18 -1.66 -14.16
C ALA A 77 24.88 -1.88 -15.51
N VAL A 78 26.11 -2.37 -15.45
CA VAL A 78 26.88 -2.79 -16.62
C VAL A 78 27.00 -4.31 -16.61
N MET A 79 26.69 -4.94 -17.74
CA MET A 79 26.60 -6.41 -17.88
C MET A 79 27.32 -6.86 -19.14
N ASP A 80 27.59 -8.16 -19.26
CA ASP A 80 28.17 -8.80 -20.46
C ASP A 80 29.51 -8.18 -20.91
N VAL A 81 30.35 -7.78 -19.95
CA VAL A 81 31.71 -7.25 -20.18
C VAL A 81 32.76 -8.34 -19.99
N SER A 82 33.79 -8.36 -20.83
CA SER A 82 34.83 -9.41 -20.86
C SER A 82 35.75 -9.38 -19.64
N ASN A 83 35.93 -8.21 -19.00
CA ASN A 83 36.78 -8.07 -17.83
C ASN A 83 36.16 -7.18 -16.73
N PRO A 84 35.32 -7.77 -15.84
CA PRO A 84 34.55 -7.04 -14.84
C PRO A 84 35.38 -6.51 -13.66
N PHE A 85 36.65 -6.90 -13.53
CA PHE A 85 37.52 -6.53 -12.39
C PHE A 85 38.37 -5.28 -12.66
N THR A 86 38.24 -4.69 -13.85
CA THR A 86 38.98 -3.47 -14.21
C THR A 86 38.30 -2.21 -13.68
N ASN A 87 39.08 -1.15 -13.48
CA ASN A 87 38.55 0.17 -13.12
C ASN A 87 38.06 0.96 -14.35
N VAL A 88 38.14 0.38 -15.55
CA VAL A 88 37.67 0.97 -16.79
C VAL A 88 36.88 -0.09 -17.56
N LEU A 89 35.57 0.11 -17.69
CA LEU A 89 34.68 -0.74 -18.47
C LEU A 89 34.39 -0.07 -19.81
N GLU A 90 34.33 -0.86 -20.88
CA GLU A 90 33.93 -0.40 -22.21
C GLU A 90 32.63 -1.08 -22.62
N VAL A 91 31.72 -0.31 -23.22
CA VAL A 91 30.44 -0.79 -23.73
C VAL A 91 30.27 -0.26 -25.15
N ASP A 92 30.08 -1.18 -26.11
CA ASP A 92 29.93 -0.89 -27.53
C ASP A 92 28.83 -1.77 -28.17
N MET A 93 28.76 -1.82 -29.50
CA MET A 93 27.73 -2.64 -30.19
C MET A 93 27.90 -4.15 -30.04
N ASN A 94 29.08 -4.64 -29.66
CA ASN A 94 29.44 -6.06 -29.59
C ASN A 94 29.66 -6.53 -28.14
N GLU A 95 30.11 -5.65 -27.26
CA GLU A 95 30.47 -5.94 -25.89
C GLU A 95 29.77 -5.00 -24.90
N GLY A 96 29.31 -5.56 -23.79
CA GLY A 96 28.70 -4.78 -22.73
C GLY A 96 27.24 -4.40 -22.99
N LYS A 97 26.48 -4.20 -21.91
CA LYS A 97 25.14 -3.61 -21.94
C LYS A 97 24.97 -2.65 -20.77
N LEU A 98 24.30 -1.53 -21.02
CA LEU A 98 24.02 -0.52 -20.00
C LEU A 98 22.54 -0.47 -19.64
N VAL A 99 22.25 -0.52 -18.34
CA VAL A 99 20.89 -0.34 -17.79
C VAL A 99 20.91 0.80 -16.77
N VAL A 100 20.12 1.85 -17.01
CA VAL A 100 20.04 3.04 -16.16
C VAL A 100 18.86 2.91 -15.20
N GLU A 101 19.09 3.00 -13.90
CA GLU A 101 18.07 2.75 -12.86
C GLU A 101 17.48 1.33 -13.00
N PRO A 102 18.32 0.27 -12.93
CA PRO A 102 17.90 -1.12 -13.16
C PRO A 102 16.85 -1.61 -12.17
N LEU A 103 16.75 -0.99 -11.00
CA LEU A 103 15.78 -1.33 -9.96
C LEU A 103 14.37 -0.81 -10.26
N PHE A 104 14.23 0.13 -11.20
CA PHE A 104 12.94 0.60 -11.66
C PHE A 104 12.44 -0.28 -12.82
N LEU A 105 11.61 -1.27 -12.50
CA LEU A 105 11.12 -2.24 -13.48
C LEU A 105 10.00 -1.64 -14.35
N ILE A 106 10.25 -1.51 -15.65
CA ILE A 106 9.30 -0.96 -16.62
C ILE A 106 8.58 -2.08 -17.34
N SER A 107 7.28 -1.93 -17.55
CA SER A 107 6.53 -2.90 -18.34
C SER A 107 6.61 -2.64 -19.85
N PRO A 108 6.60 -3.70 -20.69
CA PRO A 108 6.53 -3.54 -22.14
C PRO A 108 5.35 -2.68 -22.61
N THR A 109 4.21 -2.75 -21.94
CA THR A 109 3.03 -1.91 -22.23
C THR A 109 3.31 -0.43 -21.97
N VAL A 110 3.95 -0.10 -20.84
CA VAL A 110 4.33 1.29 -20.54
C VAL A 110 5.37 1.78 -21.55
N LEU A 111 6.38 0.96 -21.84
CA LEU A 111 7.46 1.31 -22.76
C LEU A 111 6.96 1.55 -24.18
N THR A 112 5.94 0.81 -24.63
CA THR A 112 5.35 1.02 -25.96
C THR A 112 4.38 2.20 -26.01
N SER A 113 3.72 2.52 -24.89
CA SER A 113 2.81 3.68 -24.81
C SER A 113 3.50 5.04 -25.03
N VAL A 114 4.83 5.13 -24.83
CA VAL A 114 5.61 6.35 -25.08
C VAL A 114 5.64 6.77 -26.55
N MET A 115 5.39 5.83 -27.48
CA MET A 115 5.48 6.05 -28.93
C MET A 115 4.47 7.09 -29.43
N PHE A 116 3.36 7.30 -28.72
CA PHE A 116 2.32 8.27 -29.07
C PHE A 116 2.47 9.56 -28.27
N CYS A 117 2.52 9.45 -26.95
CA CYS A 117 2.66 10.58 -26.05
C CYS A 117 3.45 10.15 -24.82
N GLU A 118 4.74 10.46 -24.80
CA GLU A 118 5.64 10.16 -23.68
C GLU A 118 5.13 10.75 -22.36
N ARG A 119 4.57 11.97 -22.41
CA ARG A 119 3.97 12.61 -21.25
C ARG A 119 2.79 11.81 -20.70
N LYS A 120 1.91 11.28 -21.57
CA LYS A 120 0.78 10.42 -21.14
C LYS A 120 1.31 9.14 -20.48
N ALA A 121 2.31 8.49 -21.06
CA ALA A 121 2.91 7.28 -20.50
C ALA A 121 3.45 7.53 -19.07
N MET A 122 4.16 8.64 -18.87
CA MET A 122 4.66 9.02 -17.54
C MET A 122 3.54 9.38 -16.56
N LEU A 123 2.50 10.09 -17.02
CA LEU A 123 1.33 10.40 -16.20
C LEU A 123 0.60 9.13 -15.78
N ASN A 124 0.40 8.15 -16.67
CA ASN A 124 -0.26 6.90 -16.34
C ASN A 124 0.55 6.03 -15.35
N GLU A 125 1.88 6.05 -15.46
CA GLU A 125 2.74 5.31 -14.52
C GLU A 125 2.77 5.96 -13.13
N ARG A 126 2.74 7.31 -13.06
CA ARG A 126 2.75 8.05 -11.79
C ARG A 126 1.36 8.18 -11.15
N PHE A 127 0.33 8.33 -11.98
CA PHE A 127 -1.04 8.67 -11.62
C PHE A 127 -2.00 7.67 -12.27
N LYS A 128 -2.32 6.61 -11.52
CA LYS A 128 -3.25 5.58 -11.99
C LYS A 128 -4.68 6.10 -11.89
N ALA A 129 -5.30 6.36 -13.04
CA ALA A 129 -6.73 6.62 -13.10
C ALA A 129 -7.51 5.34 -12.78
N ALA A 130 -8.54 5.44 -11.94
CA ALA A 130 -9.45 4.34 -11.64
C ALA A 130 -10.62 4.34 -12.65
N GLY A 131 -10.76 3.27 -13.41
CA GLY A 131 -11.90 3.09 -14.31
C GLY A 131 -11.69 1.99 -15.34
N THR A 132 -12.76 1.24 -15.61
CA THR A 132 -12.84 0.27 -16.69
C THR A 132 -13.85 0.78 -17.70
N ASN A 133 -13.59 0.65 -19.00
CA ASN A 133 -14.59 0.91 -20.04
C ASN A 133 -15.06 -0.41 -20.66
N ARG A 134 -16.19 -0.37 -21.40
CA ARG A 134 -16.78 -1.55 -22.05
C ARG A 134 -15.77 -2.30 -22.94
N HIS A 135 -14.94 -1.59 -23.70
CA HIS A 135 -13.97 -2.20 -24.61
C HIS A 135 -12.87 -2.95 -23.86
N MET A 136 -12.35 -2.38 -22.78
CA MET A 136 -11.37 -3.04 -21.91
C MET A 136 -11.98 -4.27 -21.23
N LEU A 137 -13.21 -4.15 -20.71
CA LEU A 137 -13.92 -5.25 -20.07
C LEU A 137 -14.13 -6.43 -21.03
N LEU A 138 -14.59 -6.14 -22.25
CA LEU A 138 -14.72 -7.14 -23.32
C LEU A 138 -13.36 -7.78 -23.63
N GLY A 139 -12.30 -6.97 -23.70
CA GLY A 139 -10.92 -7.44 -23.89
C GLY A 139 -10.48 -8.46 -22.84
N CYS A 140 -10.63 -8.11 -21.57
CA CYS A 140 -10.29 -8.96 -20.44
C CYS A 140 -11.11 -10.27 -20.45
N ALA A 141 -12.42 -10.18 -20.66
CA ALA A 141 -13.29 -11.35 -20.73
C ALA A 141 -12.89 -12.32 -21.84
N VAL A 142 -12.56 -11.82 -23.04
CA VAL A 142 -12.08 -12.64 -24.16
C VAL A 142 -10.76 -13.35 -23.83
N HIS A 143 -9.78 -12.61 -23.28
CA HIS A 143 -8.48 -13.19 -22.90
C HIS A 143 -8.68 -14.30 -21.87
N GLU A 144 -9.50 -14.04 -20.86
CA GLU A 144 -9.71 -14.98 -19.77
C GLU A 144 -10.45 -16.25 -20.21
N VAL A 145 -11.43 -16.13 -21.11
CA VAL A 145 -12.09 -17.29 -21.72
C VAL A 145 -11.08 -18.15 -22.46
N PHE A 146 -10.23 -17.53 -23.28
CA PHE A 146 -9.21 -18.23 -24.06
C PHE A 146 -8.19 -18.93 -23.15
N GLN A 147 -7.71 -18.23 -22.13
CA GLN A 147 -6.74 -18.72 -21.15
C GLN A 147 -7.32 -19.86 -20.31
N THR A 148 -8.54 -19.70 -19.78
CA THR A 148 -9.24 -20.74 -19.01
C THR A 148 -9.45 -22.01 -19.85
N ALA A 149 -9.71 -21.87 -21.15
CA ALA A 149 -9.85 -22.99 -22.06
C ALA A 149 -8.52 -23.72 -22.34
N LEU A 150 -7.37 -23.04 -22.23
CA LEU A 150 -6.04 -23.64 -22.31
C LEU A 150 -5.63 -24.36 -21.02
N GLU A 151 -6.10 -23.89 -19.87
CA GLU A 151 -5.82 -24.50 -18.56
C GLU A 151 -6.68 -25.72 -18.29
N LYS A 152 -7.92 -25.73 -18.80
CA LYS A 152 -8.80 -26.89 -18.71
C LYS A 152 -8.39 -27.91 -19.77
N ASP A 153 -8.19 -29.17 -19.38
CA ASP A 153 -7.90 -30.32 -20.27
C ASP A 153 -9.11 -30.72 -21.14
N LEU A 154 -9.77 -29.74 -21.77
CA LEU A 154 -10.90 -29.96 -22.66
C LEU A 154 -10.43 -30.65 -23.93
N VAL A 155 -11.27 -31.53 -24.48
CA VAL A 155 -10.98 -32.19 -25.75
C VAL A 155 -11.65 -31.41 -26.88
N ARG A 156 -10.89 -30.60 -27.63
CA ARG A 156 -11.38 -29.84 -28.81
C ARG A 156 -12.65 -29.02 -28.50
N PRO A 157 -12.56 -28.05 -27.58
CA PRO A 157 -13.72 -27.35 -27.03
C PRO A 157 -14.58 -26.71 -28.12
N SER A 158 -15.88 -27.03 -28.10
CA SER A 158 -16.92 -26.48 -28.97
C SER A 158 -17.19 -25.00 -28.66
N LYS A 159 -18.03 -24.36 -29.48
CA LYS A 159 -18.49 -22.99 -29.19
C LYS A 159 -19.29 -22.99 -27.89
N GLU A 160 -20.10 -24.02 -27.69
CA GLU A 160 -20.97 -24.21 -26.54
C GLU A 160 -20.16 -24.40 -25.24
N ASP A 161 -19.07 -25.16 -25.30
CA ASP A 161 -18.16 -25.33 -24.15
C ASP A 161 -17.56 -23.99 -23.72
N LEU A 162 -17.09 -23.19 -24.67
CA LEU A 162 -16.50 -21.88 -24.40
C LEU A 162 -17.54 -20.84 -24.00
N GLN A 163 -18.75 -20.93 -24.54
CA GLN A 163 -19.89 -20.09 -24.13
C GLN A 163 -20.23 -20.32 -22.65
N ALA A 164 -20.28 -21.58 -22.19
CA ALA A 164 -20.51 -21.90 -20.79
C ALA A 164 -19.38 -21.39 -19.88
N ILE A 165 -18.12 -21.45 -20.34
CA ILE A 165 -16.97 -20.86 -19.63
C ILE A 165 -17.11 -19.35 -19.53
N ALA A 166 -17.47 -18.69 -20.64
CA ALA A 166 -17.66 -17.25 -20.70
C ALA A 166 -18.75 -16.76 -19.76
N GLU A 167 -19.92 -17.41 -19.75
CA GLU A 167 -21.02 -17.05 -18.84
C GLU A 167 -20.59 -17.15 -17.37
N LYS A 168 -19.87 -18.23 -17.00
CA LYS A 168 -19.36 -18.38 -15.64
C LYS A 168 -18.36 -17.28 -15.28
N ILE A 169 -17.43 -16.95 -16.18
CA ILE A 169 -16.41 -15.91 -15.95
C ILE A 169 -17.08 -14.54 -15.80
N VAL A 170 -17.98 -14.18 -16.72
CA VAL A 170 -18.65 -12.88 -16.72
C VAL A 170 -19.47 -12.68 -15.44
N LEU A 171 -20.20 -13.70 -14.98
CA LEU A 171 -20.99 -13.60 -13.76
C LEU A 171 -20.13 -13.52 -12.49
N SER A 172 -19.07 -14.33 -12.40
CA SER A 172 -18.25 -14.41 -11.19
C SER A 172 -17.25 -13.26 -11.03
N LYS A 173 -16.70 -12.74 -12.13
CA LYS A 173 -15.62 -11.73 -12.09
C LYS A 173 -16.02 -10.36 -12.62
N TYR A 174 -16.89 -10.29 -13.62
CA TYR A 174 -17.18 -9.04 -14.34
C TYR A 174 -18.58 -8.48 -14.08
N SER A 175 -19.38 -9.14 -13.23
CA SER A 175 -20.76 -8.73 -12.93
C SER A 175 -20.82 -7.35 -12.27
N VAL A 176 -19.87 -7.03 -11.39
CA VAL A 176 -19.74 -5.70 -10.77
C VAL A 176 -19.49 -4.64 -11.84
N ASP A 177 -18.48 -4.84 -12.70
CA ASP A 177 -18.15 -3.89 -13.78
C ASP A 177 -19.33 -3.67 -14.73
N LEU A 178 -20.04 -4.74 -15.12
CA LEU A 178 -21.24 -4.64 -15.95
C LEU A 178 -22.32 -3.80 -15.28
N VAL A 179 -22.59 -4.00 -13.99
CA VAL A 179 -23.57 -3.19 -13.25
C VAL A 179 -23.15 -1.72 -13.22
N LEU A 180 -21.89 -1.44 -12.93
CA LEU A 180 -21.37 -0.08 -12.81
C LEU A 180 -21.34 0.67 -14.14
N LEU A 181 -21.14 -0.05 -15.25
CA LEU A 181 -21.25 0.46 -16.62
C LEU A 181 -22.70 0.54 -17.13
N ASN A 182 -23.68 0.09 -16.34
CA ASN A 182 -25.09 -0.05 -16.72
C ASN A 182 -25.27 -0.93 -17.99
N GLU A 183 -24.47 -1.98 -18.09
CA GLU A 183 -24.43 -2.90 -19.21
C GLU A 183 -25.32 -4.13 -19.01
N LYS A 184 -26.05 -4.50 -20.07
CA LYS A 184 -26.92 -5.69 -20.04
C LYS A 184 -26.09 -6.93 -20.35
N LEU A 185 -26.25 -7.98 -19.53
CA LEU A 185 -25.58 -9.26 -19.71
C LEU A 185 -25.78 -9.83 -21.13
N ASP A 186 -27.02 -9.90 -21.61
CA ASP A 186 -27.33 -10.45 -22.94
C ASP A 186 -26.60 -9.69 -24.07
N SER A 187 -26.52 -8.35 -23.96
CA SER A 187 -25.81 -7.53 -24.95
C SER A 187 -24.30 -7.76 -24.89
N PHE A 188 -23.73 -7.84 -23.70
CA PHE A 188 -22.30 -8.10 -23.52
C PHE A 188 -21.93 -9.50 -24.04
N MET A 189 -22.74 -10.51 -23.73
CA MET A 189 -22.53 -11.88 -24.21
C MET A 189 -22.65 -11.97 -25.73
N SER A 190 -23.59 -11.23 -26.33
CA SER A 190 -23.73 -11.15 -27.80
C SER A 190 -22.46 -10.58 -28.47
N ASP A 191 -21.82 -9.59 -27.86
CA ASP A 191 -20.56 -9.02 -28.37
C ASP A 191 -19.37 -9.96 -28.16
N LEU A 192 -19.46 -10.83 -27.15
CA LEU A 192 -18.43 -11.83 -26.83
C LEU A 192 -18.50 -13.06 -27.76
N THR A 193 -19.70 -13.41 -28.25
CA THR A 193 -19.94 -14.60 -29.09
C THR A 193 -19.01 -14.72 -30.31
N PRO A 194 -18.76 -13.67 -31.12
CA PRO A 194 -17.85 -13.76 -32.26
C PRO A 194 -16.41 -14.13 -31.85
N TYR A 195 -15.96 -13.63 -30.69
CA TYR A 195 -14.65 -13.97 -30.15
C TYR A 195 -14.62 -15.42 -29.66
N ILE A 196 -15.69 -15.89 -29.03
CA ILE A 196 -15.82 -17.29 -28.57
C ILE A 196 -15.70 -18.27 -29.74
N GLU A 197 -16.37 -17.98 -30.86
CA GLU A 197 -16.28 -18.79 -32.09
C GLU A 197 -14.85 -18.86 -32.63
N ASN A 198 -14.18 -17.70 -32.67
CA ASN A 198 -12.80 -17.60 -33.09
C ASN A 198 -11.86 -18.36 -32.14
N CYS A 199 -12.01 -18.20 -30.83
CA CYS A 199 -11.25 -18.92 -29.82
C CYS A 199 -11.41 -20.43 -29.99
N SER A 200 -12.63 -20.95 -30.15
CA SER A 200 -12.88 -22.38 -30.40
C SER A 200 -12.15 -22.87 -31.64
N THR A 201 -12.23 -22.10 -32.73
CA THR A 201 -11.58 -22.41 -34.00
C THR A 201 -10.06 -22.49 -33.84
N TRP A 202 -9.45 -21.49 -33.21
CA TRP A 202 -8.01 -21.43 -33.00
C TRP A 202 -7.53 -22.56 -32.07
N LEU A 203 -8.21 -22.77 -30.94
CA LEU A 203 -7.87 -23.79 -29.95
C LEU A 203 -7.88 -25.19 -30.57
N LYS A 204 -8.96 -25.55 -31.28
CA LYS A 204 -9.06 -26.84 -31.98
C LYS A 204 -7.91 -27.07 -32.94
N MET A 205 -7.46 -26.01 -33.64
CA MET A 205 -6.44 -26.12 -34.67
C MET A 205 -5.03 -26.18 -34.08
N HIS A 206 -4.69 -25.26 -33.18
CA HIS A 206 -3.31 -24.96 -32.82
C HIS A 206 -2.93 -25.34 -31.39
N ALA A 207 -3.88 -25.44 -30.46
CA ALA A 207 -3.59 -25.81 -29.08
C ALA A 207 -2.99 -27.24 -28.99
N PRO A 208 -2.24 -27.54 -27.93
CA PRO A 208 -1.66 -28.87 -27.74
C PRO A 208 -2.76 -29.92 -27.54
N LYS A 209 -2.44 -31.19 -27.82
CA LYS A 209 -3.35 -32.31 -27.49
C LYS A 209 -3.53 -32.40 -25.96
N PRO A 210 -4.73 -32.70 -25.45
CA PRO A 210 -5.95 -33.07 -26.18
C PRO A 210 -6.82 -31.90 -26.67
N ILE A 211 -6.48 -30.65 -26.32
CA ILE A 211 -7.25 -29.43 -26.62
C ILE A 211 -7.36 -29.19 -28.12
N GLY A 212 -6.26 -29.36 -28.85
CA GLY A 212 -6.23 -29.15 -30.29
C GLY A 212 -5.44 -30.21 -31.05
N PHE A 213 -5.21 -29.93 -32.33
CA PHE A 213 -4.44 -30.80 -33.24
C PHE A 213 -2.95 -30.45 -33.29
N SER A 214 -2.47 -29.46 -32.54
CA SER A 214 -1.09 -28.93 -32.63
C SER A 214 -0.68 -28.62 -34.08
N LYS A 215 -1.57 -28.01 -34.89
CA LYS A 215 -1.21 -27.61 -36.26
C LYS A 215 -0.16 -26.49 -36.22
N PRO A 216 0.75 -26.45 -37.22
CA PRO A 216 1.75 -25.39 -37.36
C PRO A 216 1.17 -23.97 -37.22
N LEU A 217 1.88 -23.11 -36.48
CA LEU A 217 1.60 -21.68 -36.35
C LEU A 217 2.15 -20.86 -37.53
N ASP A 218 3.18 -21.38 -38.21
CA ASP A 218 3.85 -20.70 -39.30
C ASP A 218 4.39 -21.68 -40.36
N LYS A 219 4.94 -21.13 -41.45
CA LYS A 219 5.56 -21.90 -42.54
C LYS A 219 6.79 -22.69 -42.09
N GLN A 220 7.43 -22.29 -40.98
CA GLN A 220 8.58 -22.98 -40.38
C GLN A 220 8.16 -24.15 -39.46
N LEU A 221 6.87 -24.51 -39.47
CA LEU A 221 6.31 -25.66 -38.76
C LEU A 221 6.44 -25.60 -37.23
N HIS A 222 6.44 -24.41 -36.64
CA HIS A 222 6.35 -24.27 -35.18
C HIS A 222 5.01 -24.83 -34.69
N ARG A 223 5.03 -25.88 -33.89
CA ARG A 223 3.84 -26.54 -33.33
C ARG A 223 3.87 -26.48 -31.82
N ILE A 224 2.76 -26.10 -31.20
CA ILE A 224 2.64 -26.05 -29.74
C ILE A 224 2.63 -27.48 -29.19
N SER A 225 3.63 -27.82 -28.39
CA SER A 225 3.74 -29.12 -27.70
C SER A 225 3.10 -29.06 -26.32
N LYS A 226 3.33 -27.98 -25.57
CA LYS A 226 2.82 -27.79 -24.21
C LYS A 226 2.65 -26.30 -23.88
N ILE A 227 1.60 -25.96 -23.14
CA ILE A 227 1.49 -24.64 -22.50
C ILE A 227 2.39 -24.63 -21.25
N SER A 228 3.35 -23.70 -21.23
CA SER A 228 4.30 -23.56 -20.12
C SER A 228 3.83 -22.59 -19.05
N GLY A 229 2.98 -21.62 -19.42
CA GLY A 229 2.40 -20.67 -18.49
C GLY A 229 1.27 -19.87 -19.12
N ILE A 230 0.28 -19.54 -18.31
CA ILE A 230 -0.79 -18.59 -18.60
C ILE A 230 -0.56 -17.40 -17.68
N GLU A 231 -0.76 -16.18 -18.18
CA GLU A 231 -0.54 -14.98 -17.37
C GLU A 231 0.86 -14.98 -16.72
N HIS A 232 1.85 -15.49 -17.47
CA HIS A 232 3.18 -15.81 -16.99
C HIS A 232 3.92 -14.52 -16.60
N PHE A 233 4.03 -14.28 -15.30
CA PHE A 233 4.78 -13.16 -14.76
C PHE A 233 6.27 -13.39 -14.96
N ILE A 234 6.92 -12.45 -15.61
CA ILE A 234 8.35 -12.45 -15.86
C ILE A 234 8.94 -11.13 -15.37
N SER A 235 10.03 -11.21 -14.63
CA SER A 235 10.70 -10.03 -14.09
C SER A 235 12.19 -10.21 -14.26
N ASP A 236 12.77 -9.34 -15.06
CA ASP A 236 14.20 -9.30 -15.28
C ASP A 236 14.76 -8.03 -14.65
N LYS A 237 15.35 -8.20 -13.47
CA LYS A 237 15.99 -7.11 -12.72
C LYS A 237 17.29 -6.64 -13.38
N THR A 238 17.90 -7.48 -14.22
CA THR A 238 19.13 -7.15 -14.94
C THR A 238 18.83 -6.19 -16.08
N LEU A 239 17.75 -6.44 -16.84
CA LEU A 239 17.25 -5.54 -17.88
C LEU A 239 16.39 -4.39 -17.34
N GLY A 240 15.97 -4.47 -16.07
CA GLY A 240 15.08 -3.49 -15.46
C GLY A 240 13.69 -3.50 -16.10
N LEU A 241 13.18 -4.69 -16.41
CA LEU A 241 11.90 -4.93 -17.08
C LEU A 241 11.03 -5.88 -16.25
N LYS A 242 9.71 -5.69 -16.30
CA LYS A 242 8.72 -6.64 -15.76
C LYS A 242 7.55 -6.80 -16.72
N GLY A 243 6.98 -7.98 -16.81
CA GLY A 243 5.94 -8.26 -17.79
C GLY A 243 5.04 -9.38 -17.37
N LYS A 244 3.89 -9.46 -18.03
CA LYS A 244 2.95 -10.55 -17.88
C LYS A 244 2.61 -11.05 -19.29
N ILE A 245 3.18 -12.20 -19.65
CA ILE A 245 2.96 -12.80 -20.97
C ILE A 245 1.60 -13.50 -20.94
N ASP A 246 0.70 -13.16 -21.87
CA ASP A 246 -0.65 -13.76 -21.90
C ASP A 246 -0.59 -15.29 -21.92
N VAL A 247 0.20 -15.86 -22.83
CA VAL A 247 0.44 -17.29 -22.95
C VAL A 247 1.91 -17.55 -23.29
N SER A 248 2.57 -18.44 -22.55
CA SER A 248 3.90 -18.96 -22.86
C SER A 248 3.80 -20.44 -23.22
N PHE A 249 4.48 -20.89 -24.28
CA PHE A 249 4.42 -22.28 -24.73
C PHE A 249 5.77 -22.85 -25.14
N LEU A 250 5.88 -24.19 -25.13
CA LEU A 250 6.98 -24.94 -25.72
C LEU A 250 6.59 -25.44 -27.10
N ALA A 251 7.55 -25.43 -28.04
CA ALA A 251 7.37 -26.00 -29.37
C ALA A 251 7.94 -27.43 -29.47
N PHE A 252 7.43 -28.26 -30.37
CA PHE A 252 8.05 -29.56 -30.65
C PHE A 252 9.52 -29.41 -31.08
N ASN A 253 10.39 -30.29 -30.58
CA ASN A 253 11.82 -30.34 -30.88
C ASN A 253 12.61 -29.07 -30.53
N LYS A 254 12.08 -28.22 -29.65
CA LYS A 254 12.76 -27.03 -29.14
C LYS A 254 12.68 -27.00 -27.62
N SER A 255 13.78 -26.67 -26.97
CA SER A 255 13.85 -26.47 -25.51
C SER A 255 13.53 -25.04 -25.08
N LEU A 256 13.21 -24.15 -26.03
CA LEU A 256 12.97 -22.73 -25.77
C LEU A 256 11.50 -22.46 -25.39
N THR A 257 11.29 -21.44 -24.56
CA THR A 257 9.95 -20.93 -24.24
C THR A 257 9.57 -19.79 -25.18
N PHE A 258 8.36 -19.86 -25.75
CA PHE A 258 7.87 -18.90 -26.75
C PHE A 258 6.71 -18.07 -26.19
N PRO A 259 6.71 -16.74 -26.36
CA PRO A 259 5.60 -15.89 -25.96
C PRO A 259 4.52 -15.82 -27.06
N LEU A 260 3.27 -15.81 -26.62
CA LEU A 260 2.08 -15.55 -27.43
C LEU A 260 1.27 -14.44 -26.75
N GLU A 261 1.18 -13.29 -27.42
CA GLU A 261 0.38 -12.14 -27.00
C GLU A 261 -1.00 -12.17 -27.67
N LEU A 262 -2.05 -11.91 -26.91
CA LEU A 262 -3.43 -11.88 -27.38
C LEU A 262 -3.88 -10.44 -27.61
N LYS A 263 -4.68 -10.20 -28.65
CA LYS A 263 -5.30 -8.89 -28.93
C LYS A 263 -6.76 -9.05 -29.36
N THR A 264 -7.63 -8.17 -28.87
CA THR A 264 -9.08 -8.20 -29.16
C THR A 264 -9.53 -7.18 -30.21
N GLY A 265 -8.65 -6.26 -30.62
CA GLY A 265 -8.90 -5.30 -31.71
C GLY A 265 -8.82 -5.91 -33.11
N LYS A 266 -9.08 -5.10 -34.14
CA LYS A 266 -8.80 -5.49 -35.54
C LYS A 266 -7.29 -5.69 -35.73
N SER A 267 -6.90 -6.62 -36.59
CA SER A 267 -5.51 -6.78 -37.01
C SER A 267 -4.94 -5.47 -37.57
N ALA A 268 -3.85 -4.99 -36.96
CA ALA A 268 -3.25 -3.71 -37.31
C ALA A 268 -1.76 -3.79 -37.63
N LYS A 269 -1.13 -4.98 -37.49
CA LYS A 269 0.33 -5.19 -37.55
C LYS A 269 1.11 -4.00 -36.94
N SER A 270 0.66 -3.50 -35.79
CA SER A 270 1.18 -2.29 -35.18
C SER A 270 2.61 -2.52 -34.69
N LEU A 271 3.41 -1.45 -34.69
CA LEU A 271 4.76 -1.48 -34.13
C LEU A 271 4.72 -1.75 -32.62
N GLU A 272 3.75 -1.16 -31.91
CA GLU A 272 3.51 -1.36 -30.48
C GLU A 272 3.39 -2.85 -30.12
N HIS A 273 2.50 -3.60 -30.79
CA HIS A 273 2.30 -5.02 -30.47
C HIS A 273 3.55 -5.84 -30.79
N GLN A 274 4.29 -5.49 -31.84
CA GLN A 274 5.54 -6.17 -32.20
C GLN A 274 6.63 -5.91 -31.16
N THR A 275 6.80 -4.67 -30.71
CA THR A 275 7.76 -4.30 -29.67
C THR A 275 7.42 -4.94 -28.34
N GLN A 276 6.13 -5.08 -27.99
CA GLN A 276 5.71 -5.77 -26.77
C GLN A 276 6.13 -7.24 -26.77
N VAL A 277 5.87 -7.97 -27.86
CA VAL A 277 6.28 -9.38 -28.00
C VAL A 277 7.79 -9.53 -28.07
N PHE A 278 8.48 -8.62 -28.77
CA PHE A 278 9.93 -8.55 -28.80
C PHE A 278 10.53 -8.48 -27.39
N LEU A 279 9.98 -7.62 -26.53
CA LEU A 279 10.42 -7.46 -25.14
C LEU A 279 10.19 -8.73 -24.32
N TYR A 280 9.06 -9.43 -24.50
CA TYR A 280 8.82 -10.70 -23.82
C TYR A 280 9.81 -11.78 -24.23
N SER A 281 10.08 -11.93 -25.53
CA SER A 281 11.10 -12.85 -26.04
C SER A 281 12.47 -12.57 -25.45
N LEU A 282 12.84 -11.29 -25.34
CA LEU A 282 14.08 -10.87 -24.72
C LEU A 282 14.13 -11.24 -23.24
N MET A 283 13.10 -10.92 -22.47
CA MET A 283 13.05 -11.24 -21.04
C MET A 283 13.12 -12.75 -20.78
N LEU A 284 12.48 -13.57 -21.63
CA LEU A 284 12.56 -15.03 -21.54
C LEU A 284 13.98 -15.55 -21.75
N LYS A 285 14.73 -14.99 -22.72
CA LYS A 285 16.15 -15.35 -22.95
C LYS A 285 16.95 -15.22 -21.66
N TYR A 286 16.85 -14.08 -20.99
CA TYR A 286 17.66 -13.77 -19.81
C TYR A 286 17.14 -14.46 -18.54
N THR A 287 15.83 -14.55 -18.36
CA THR A 287 15.25 -15.21 -17.16
C THR A 287 15.47 -16.73 -17.20
N SER A 288 15.53 -17.33 -18.38
CA SER A 288 15.72 -18.77 -18.57
C SER A 288 17.15 -19.16 -18.98
N ASN A 289 18.10 -18.21 -18.99
CA ASN A 289 19.50 -18.41 -19.42
C ASN A 289 19.62 -19.11 -20.79
N GLU A 290 18.73 -18.78 -21.72
CA GLU A 290 18.73 -19.35 -23.07
C GLU A 290 19.81 -18.69 -23.93
N LYS A 291 20.48 -19.47 -24.79
CA LYS A 291 21.53 -18.95 -25.68
C LYS A 291 21.01 -18.14 -26.87
N GLN A 292 19.71 -18.24 -27.16
CA GLN A 292 19.09 -17.69 -28.37
C GLN A 292 17.81 -16.96 -27.99
N ILE A 293 17.47 -15.89 -28.69
CA ILE A 293 16.16 -15.24 -28.50
C ILE A 293 15.11 -16.04 -29.28
N ALA A 294 14.09 -16.54 -28.58
CA ALA A 294 12.97 -17.21 -29.23
C ALA A 294 12.07 -16.20 -29.98
N PRO A 295 11.57 -16.51 -31.19
CA PRO A 295 10.51 -15.72 -31.81
C PRO A 295 9.24 -15.71 -30.94
N GLY A 296 8.38 -14.73 -31.18
CA GLY A 296 7.08 -14.64 -30.51
C GLY A 296 5.94 -14.48 -31.51
N TRP A 297 4.70 -14.62 -31.02
CA TRP A 297 3.50 -14.47 -31.84
C TRP A 297 2.53 -13.46 -31.24
N ILE A 298 1.83 -12.75 -32.13
CA ILE A 298 0.66 -11.92 -31.81
C ILE A 298 -0.55 -12.60 -32.44
N LEU A 299 -1.58 -12.88 -31.65
CA LEU A 299 -2.85 -13.44 -32.11
C LEU A 299 -3.97 -12.40 -31.93
N TYR A 300 -4.59 -12.00 -33.05
CA TYR A 300 -5.78 -11.16 -33.04
C TYR A 300 -7.02 -12.04 -32.99
N LEU A 301 -7.69 -12.07 -31.84
CA LEU A 301 -8.84 -12.94 -31.58
C LEU A 301 -10.11 -12.50 -32.33
N LYS A 302 -10.13 -11.30 -32.91
CA LYS A 302 -11.27 -10.79 -33.69
C LYS A 302 -11.37 -11.39 -35.09
N ASP A 303 -10.23 -11.64 -35.73
CA ASP A 303 -10.15 -12.09 -37.14
C ASP A 303 -9.19 -13.28 -37.34
N LEU A 304 -8.66 -13.83 -36.24
CA LEU A 304 -7.73 -14.96 -36.19
C LEU A 304 -6.41 -14.74 -36.93
N GLN A 305 -6.05 -13.50 -37.24
CA GLN A 305 -4.75 -13.23 -37.83
C GLN A 305 -3.64 -13.42 -36.80
N MET A 306 -2.58 -14.10 -37.24
CA MET A 306 -1.36 -14.29 -36.46
C MET A 306 -0.16 -13.66 -37.13
N PHE A 307 0.65 -12.96 -36.35
CA PHE A 307 1.90 -12.37 -36.83
C PHE A 307 3.05 -12.90 -35.99
N LYS A 308 4.09 -13.36 -36.68
CA LYS A 308 5.35 -13.77 -36.06
C LYS A 308 6.26 -12.55 -35.89
N VAL A 309 6.88 -12.44 -34.73
CA VAL A 309 7.89 -11.45 -34.38
C VAL A 309 9.21 -12.19 -34.21
N GLU A 310 10.24 -11.80 -34.97
CA GLU A 310 11.58 -12.40 -34.92
C GLU A 310 12.57 -11.34 -34.40
N PRO A 311 12.91 -11.36 -33.09
CA PRO A 311 13.83 -10.40 -32.49
C PRO A 311 15.28 -10.57 -33.00
N GLY A 312 15.93 -9.48 -33.40
CA GLY A 312 17.38 -9.45 -33.61
C GLY A 312 18.13 -8.95 -32.37
N GLU A 313 19.38 -9.41 -32.16
CA GLU A 313 20.21 -8.91 -31.05
C GLU A 313 20.57 -7.43 -31.20
N LYS A 314 20.64 -6.90 -32.44
CA LYS A 314 20.91 -5.48 -32.69
C LYS A 314 19.73 -4.56 -32.31
N ASP A 315 18.51 -5.09 -32.34
CA ASP A 315 17.29 -4.34 -31.96
C ASP A 315 17.24 -4.08 -30.44
N LEU A 316 17.98 -4.89 -29.65
CA LEU A 316 18.09 -4.76 -28.21
C LEU A 316 18.58 -3.38 -27.78
N ILE A 317 19.60 -2.85 -28.47
CA ILE A 317 20.22 -1.57 -28.11
C ILE A 317 19.19 -0.45 -28.19
N GLY A 318 18.41 -0.38 -29.28
CA GLY A 318 17.36 0.64 -29.44
C GLY A 318 16.28 0.56 -28.36
N VAL A 319 15.87 -0.65 -28.00
CA VAL A 319 14.90 -0.88 -26.92
C VAL A 319 15.47 -0.49 -25.55
N MET A 320 16.73 -0.81 -25.28
CA MET A 320 17.42 -0.42 -24.04
C MET A 320 17.59 1.09 -23.93
N HIS A 321 17.86 1.81 -25.03
CA HIS A 321 17.86 3.27 -25.04
C HIS A 321 16.50 3.85 -24.67
N MET A 322 15.42 3.34 -25.28
CA MET A 322 14.06 3.78 -24.96
C MET A 322 13.73 3.52 -23.49
N ARG A 323 14.10 2.33 -22.97
CA ARG A 323 13.90 1.94 -21.57
C ARG A 323 14.70 2.80 -20.61
N ASN A 324 15.98 3.04 -20.90
CA ASN A 324 16.87 3.86 -20.06
C ASN A 324 16.43 5.32 -20.03
N SER A 325 15.99 5.87 -21.16
CA SER A 325 15.45 7.23 -21.24
C SER A 325 14.20 7.38 -20.36
N LEU A 326 13.26 6.44 -20.49
CA LEU A 326 12.03 6.45 -19.68
C LEU A 326 12.33 6.24 -18.19
N ALA A 327 13.21 5.29 -17.85
CA ALA A 327 13.60 5.03 -16.46
C ALA A 327 14.22 6.27 -15.81
N SER A 328 15.17 6.92 -16.49
CA SER A 328 15.79 8.16 -16.01
C SER A 328 14.76 9.27 -15.73
N LYS A 329 13.76 9.43 -16.61
CA LYS A 329 12.69 10.44 -16.43
C LYS A 329 11.72 10.07 -15.31
N LEU A 330 11.34 8.79 -15.20
CA LEU A 330 10.40 8.32 -14.18
C LEU A 330 11.00 8.38 -12.78
N THR A 331 12.30 8.14 -12.63
CA THR A 331 13.00 8.20 -11.35
C THR A 331 13.46 9.61 -10.96
N ASP A 332 13.36 10.58 -11.87
CA ASP A 332 13.53 12.01 -11.60
C ASP A 332 12.25 12.56 -10.94
N LEU A 333 12.26 12.64 -9.61
CA LEU A 333 11.10 13.05 -8.80
C LEU A 333 11.02 14.58 -8.66
N SER A 334 11.20 15.29 -9.78
CA SER A 334 11.01 16.73 -9.88
C SER A 334 9.74 17.06 -10.68
N ILE A 335 9.15 18.23 -10.43
CA ILE A 335 7.98 18.69 -11.20
C ILE A 335 8.34 19.02 -12.65
N ASP A 336 9.63 19.29 -12.89
CA ASP A 336 10.25 19.63 -14.17
C ASP A 336 10.74 18.40 -14.97
N SER A 337 10.46 17.19 -14.46
CA SER A 337 10.89 15.94 -15.11
C SER A 337 9.99 15.52 -16.28
N PHE A 338 8.83 16.17 -16.47
CA PHE A 338 7.83 15.68 -17.41
C PHE A 338 8.12 16.14 -18.85
N PRO A 339 8.00 15.26 -19.85
CA PRO A 339 8.18 15.60 -21.26
C PRO A 339 7.23 16.73 -21.71
N PRO A 340 7.61 17.50 -22.74
CA PRO A 340 6.73 18.51 -23.30
C PRO A 340 5.43 17.89 -23.83
N ILE A 341 4.37 18.71 -23.90
CA ILE A 341 3.09 18.30 -24.48
C ILE A 341 3.29 18.00 -25.98
N THR A 342 2.61 16.97 -26.49
CA THR A 342 2.61 16.65 -27.92
C THR A 342 2.05 17.81 -28.75
N LYS A 343 2.56 17.96 -29.98
CA LYS A 343 2.16 19.06 -30.87
C LYS A 343 0.82 18.82 -31.57
N ASP A 344 0.32 17.59 -31.59
CA ASP A 344 -0.93 17.23 -32.28
C ASP A 344 -2.12 17.22 -31.30
N PRO A 345 -3.04 18.20 -31.42
CA PRO A 345 -4.18 18.34 -30.51
C PRO A 345 -5.14 17.14 -30.51
N LYS A 346 -5.19 16.36 -31.60
CA LYS A 346 -6.10 15.21 -31.72
C LYS A 346 -5.80 14.14 -30.67
N PHE A 347 -4.54 13.98 -30.30
CA PHE A 347 -4.17 13.05 -29.22
C PHE A 347 -4.53 13.60 -27.83
N CYS A 348 -4.63 14.92 -27.67
CA CYS A 348 -4.92 15.57 -26.38
C CYS A 348 -6.41 15.61 -26.06
N GLU A 349 -7.28 15.83 -27.05
CA GLU A 349 -8.73 16.00 -26.84
C GLU A 349 -9.39 14.78 -26.16
N GLY A 350 -9.05 13.58 -26.66
CA GLY A 350 -9.48 12.29 -26.11
C GLY A 350 -8.59 11.71 -25.02
N CYS A 351 -7.58 12.46 -24.54
CA CYS A 351 -6.67 11.97 -23.51
C CYS A 351 -7.33 11.97 -22.13
N GLU A 352 -7.37 10.81 -21.48
CA GLU A 352 -7.87 10.66 -20.10
C GLU A 352 -7.06 11.47 -19.06
N GLN A 353 -5.79 11.75 -19.36
CA GLN A 353 -4.87 12.48 -18.48
C GLN A 353 -4.85 14.00 -18.75
N LYS A 354 -5.79 14.55 -19.52
CA LYS A 354 -5.74 15.96 -19.96
C LYS A 354 -5.76 16.97 -18.80
N LEU A 355 -6.53 16.72 -17.74
CA LEU A 355 -6.55 17.58 -16.55
C LEU A 355 -5.20 17.54 -15.81
N ASN A 356 -4.71 16.33 -15.52
CA ASN A 356 -3.44 16.10 -14.84
C ASN A 356 -2.29 16.73 -15.63
N CYS A 357 -2.31 16.55 -16.95
CA CYS A 357 -1.35 17.13 -17.87
C CYS A 357 -1.36 18.67 -17.84
N SER A 358 -2.56 19.29 -17.74
CA SER A 358 -2.75 20.75 -17.68
C SER A 358 -2.21 21.34 -16.38
N LEU A 359 -2.58 20.74 -15.25
CA LEU A 359 -2.09 21.15 -13.93
C LEU A 359 -0.56 21.03 -13.85
N MET A 360 -0.02 19.89 -14.28
CA MET A 360 1.43 19.68 -14.30
C MET A 360 2.15 20.66 -15.25
N ASN A 361 1.52 21.07 -16.36
CA ASN A 361 2.10 22.06 -17.27
C ASN A 361 2.08 23.47 -16.67
N LYS A 362 1.07 23.82 -15.86
CA LYS A 362 0.97 25.12 -15.20
C LYS A 362 2.07 25.37 -14.17
N PHE A 363 2.53 24.31 -13.48
CA PHE A 363 3.49 24.43 -12.37
C PHE A 363 4.90 23.90 -12.66
N GLY A 364 5.04 23.04 -13.67
CA GLY A 364 6.34 22.52 -14.11
C GLY A 364 6.94 23.36 -15.23
N ASP A 365 7.52 22.68 -16.21
CA ASP A 365 8.46 23.20 -17.21
C ASP A 365 8.01 24.39 -18.09
N GLY A 366 6.71 24.69 -18.19
CA GLY A 366 6.20 25.71 -19.13
C GLY A 366 6.58 25.45 -20.60
N THR A 367 6.96 24.22 -20.97
CA THR A 367 7.63 23.90 -22.24
C THR A 367 6.68 23.72 -23.44
N CYS A 368 5.38 23.90 -23.27
CA CYS A 368 4.47 23.89 -24.42
C CYS A 368 4.74 25.13 -25.29
N LYS A 369 5.21 24.92 -26.53
CA LYS A 369 5.45 25.99 -27.52
C LYS A 369 4.31 26.13 -28.55
N ALA A 370 3.29 25.29 -28.48
CA ALA A 370 2.17 25.28 -29.43
C ALA A 370 0.96 26.03 -28.85
N LYS A 371 0.63 27.19 -29.42
CA LYS A 371 -0.39 28.12 -28.89
C LYS A 371 -1.78 27.48 -28.71
N ASP A 372 -2.24 26.66 -29.66
CA ASP A 372 -3.59 26.07 -29.61
C ASP A 372 -3.72 25.01 -28.51
N SER A 373 -2.67 24.19 -28.31
CA SER A 373 -2.61 23.24 -27.20
C SER A 373 -2.55 23.93 -25.85
N ILE A 374 -1.98 25.13 -25.75
CA ILE A 374 -1.95 25.91 -24.50
C ILE A 374 -3.36 26.41 -24.16
N ALA A 375 -4.06 27.02 -25.12
CA ALA A 375 -5.40 27.56 -24.88
C ALA A 375 -6.40 26.48 -24.43
N PHE A 376 -6.38 25.30 -25.07
CA PHE A 376 -7.21 24.16 -24.63
C PHE A 376 -6.89 23.74 -23.19
N MET A 377 -5.62 23.65 -22.84
CA MET A 377 -5.21 23.20 -21.50
C MET A 377 -5.48 24.25 -20.42
N GLU A 378 -5.34 25.53 -20.74
CA GLU A 378 -5.72 26.63 -19.84
C GLU A 378 -7.23 26.63 -19.57
N SER A 379 -8.06 26.36 -20.58
CA SER A 379 -9.51 26.25 -20.41
C SER A 379 -9.94 25.13 -19.45
N LEU A 380 -9.10 24.09 -19.27
CA LEU A 380 -9.39 22.99 -18.33
C LEU A 380 -9.15 23.35 -16.86
N ILE A 381 -8.46 24.46 -16.59
CA ILE A 381 -8.07 24.89 -15.24
C ILE A 381 -8.46 26.34 -14.92
N GLU A 382 -9.15 27.03 -15.82
CA GLU A 382 -9.55 28.44 -15.66
C GLU A 382 -10.50 28.67 -14.48
N HIS A 383 -11.26 27.64 -14.10
CA HIS A 383 -12.19 27.66 -12.97
C HIS A 383 -11.48 27.58 -11.60
N LEU A 384 -10.16 27.35 -11.58
CA LEU A 384 -9.40 27.19 -10.35
C LEU A 384 -8.80 28.51 -9.87
N GLU A 385 -8.94 28.77 -8.57
CA GLU A 385 -8.31 29.91 -7.91
C GLU A 385 -6.82 29.65 -7.62
N TYR A 386 -6.05 30.73 -7.43
CA TYR A 386 -4.62 30.63 -7.09
C TYR A 386 -4.35 29.76 -5.85
N LYS A 387 -5.19 29.86 -4.81
CA LYS A 387 -5.03 29.05 -3.58
C LYS A 387 -5.22 27.54 -3.83
N GLU A 388 -6.11 27.18 -4.76
CA GLU A 388 -6.41 25.79 -5.13
C GLU A 388 -5.29 25.20 -5.98
N LEU A 389 -4.78 26.03 -6.90
CA LEU A 389 -3.59 25.75 -7.67
C LEU A 389 -2.37 25.49 -6.76
N MET A 390 -2.09 26.38 -5.81
CA MET A 390 -1.00 26.23 -4.85
C MET A 390 -1.15 25.02 -3.94
N TYR A 391 -2.38 24.69 -3.53
CA TYR A 391 -2.68 23.48 -2.78
C TYR A 391 -2.26 22.24 -3.58
N CYS A 392 -2.67 22.15 -4.85
CA CYS A 392 -2.31 21.05 -5.75
C CYS A 392 -0.79 20.91 -5.88
N THR A 393 -0.08 22.01 -6.16
CA THR A 393 1.40 22.01 -6.30
C THR A 393 2.10 21.56 -5.02
N LYS A 394 1.62 22.03 -3.86
CA LYS A 394 2.21 21.68 -2.56
C LYS A 394 2.13 20.18 -2.31
N TRP A 395 0.95 19.59 -2.54
CA TRP A 395 0.77 18.15 -2.42
C TRP A 395 1.65 17.40 -3.41
N ILE A 396 1.71 17.80 -4.68
CA ILE A 396 2.57 17.14 -5.68
C ILE A 396 4.03 17.08 -5.19
N ARG A 397 4.55 18.19 -4.68
CA ARG A 397 5.92 18.25 -4.15
C ARG A 397 6.12 17.30 -2.96
N TRP A 398 5.23 17.32 -1.98
CA TRP A 398 5.33 16.43 -0.81
C TRP A 398 5.35 14.96 -1.16
N HIS A 399 4.52 14.55 -2.10
CA HIS A 399 4.52 13.17 -2.55
C HIS A 399 5.82 12.79 -3.26
N PHE A 400 6.40 13.67 -4.07
CA PHE A 400 7.70 13.39 -4.67
C PHE A 400 8.80 13.24 -3.60
N MET A 401 8.72 13.98 -2.50
CA MET A 401 9.62 13.82 -1.36
C MET A 401 9.44 12.46 -0.67
N GLU A 402 8.20 12.03 -0.43
CA GLU A 402 7.90 10.68 0.10
C GLU A 402 8.36 9.55 -0.82
N LEU A 403 8.09 9.69 -2.13
CA LEU A 403 8.54 8.74 -3.15
C LEU A 403 10.08 8.65 -3.17
N GLY A 404 10.78 9.75 -2.93
CA GLY A 404 12.23 9.79 -2.81
C GLY A 404 12.73 8.97 -1.63
N GLU A 405 12.09 9.08 -0.46
CA GLU A 405 12.43 8.25 0.72
C GLU A 405 12.07 6.77 0.54
N GLN A 406 11.03 6.47 -0.22
CA GLN A 406 10.70 5.10 -0.59
C GLN A 406 11.73 4.51 -1.57
N LYS A 407 12.13 5.29 -2.59
CA LYS A 407 13.17 4.89 -3.55
C LYS A 407 14.47 4.53 -2.82
N LYS A 408 14.97 5.41 -1.94
CA LYS A 408 16.18 5.17 -1.14
C LYS A 408 16.11 3.86 -0.34
N ARG A 409 15.03 3.67 0.44
CA ARG A 409 14.84 2.43 1.23
C ARG A 409 14.79 1.18 0.35
N ASN A 410 14.12 1.25 -0.79
CA ASN A 410 14.03 0.11 -1.71
C ASN A 410 15.39 -0.24 -2.32
N GLU A 411 16.18 0.77 -2.71
CA GLU A 411 17.56 0.59 -3.17
C GLU A 411 18.42 -0.10 -2.09
N GLU A 412 18.39 0.42 -0.86
CA GLU A 412 19.16 -0.14 0.27
C GLU A 412 18.77 -1.61 0.56
N ASN A 413 17.48 -1.91 0.60
CA ASN A 413 16.99 -3.26 0.85
C ASN A 413 17.38 -4.23 -0.27
N TYR A 414 17.33 -3.78 -1.52
CA TYR A 414 17.72 -4.61 -2.66
C TYR A 414 19.21 -4.94 -2.64
N LEU A 415 20.04 -3.93 -2.39
CA LEU A 415 21.50 -4.09 -2.36
C LEU A 415 21.96 -4.98 -1.21
N LYS A 416 21.26 -4.98 -0.06
CA LYS A 416 21.55 -5.84 1.09
C LYS A 416 21.17 -7.31 0.85
N ASP A 417 19.93 -7.56 0.42
CA ASP A 417 19.36 -8.91 0.48
C ASP A 417 19.18 -9.57 -0.89
N ARG A 418 19.37 -8.85 -2.01
CA ARG A 418 19.14 -9.27 -3.42
C ARG A 418 17.79 -9.96 -3.73
N THR A 419 16.90 -10.05 -2.76
CA THR A 419 15.67 -10.87 -2.81
C THR A 419 14.41 -10.05 -3.05
N ASN A 420 14.35 -8.80 -2.58
CA ASN A 420 13.13 -8.00 -2.68
C ASN A 420 12.86 -7.50 -4.13
N SER A 421 11.62 -7.58 -4.57
CA SER A 421 11.12 -6.92 -5.79
C SER A 421 10.58 -5.53 -5.46
N LEU A 422 10.82 -4.55 -6.34
CA LEU A 422 10.24 -3.21 -6.23
C LEU A 422 8.82 -3.20 -6.82
N ASP A 423 7.83 -3.58 -6.02
CA ASP A 423 6.41 -3.31 -6.31
C ASP A 423 5.84 -2.45 -5.18
N GLY A 424 6.21 -1.16 -5.15
CA GLY A 424 5.93 -0.27 -4.01
C GLY A 424 5.22 1.05 -4.29
N TYR A 425 5.16 1.54 -5.54
CA TYR A 425 4.66 2.91 -5.79
C TYR A 425 3.12 3.05 -5.80
N THR A 426 2.38 1.96 -5.66
CA THR A 426 0.92 1.92 -5.86
C THR A 426 0.13 2.76 -4.85
N VAL A 427 0.50 2.74 -3.56
CA VAL A 427 -0.25 3.49 -2.52
C VAL A 427 -0.16 5.00 -2.75
N PHE A 428 1.02 5.51 -3.10
CA PHE A 428 1.21 6.93 -3.37
C PHE A 428 0.52 7.37 -4.67
N SER A 429 0.48 6.52 -5.70
CA SER A 429 -0.19 6.84 -6.98
C SER A 429 -1.70 7.13 -6.82
N LEU A 430 -2.39 6.43 -5.91
CA LEU A 430 -3.82 6.65 -5.64
C LEU A 430 -4.06 7.95 -4.87
N ALA A 431 -3.19 8.27 -3.92
CA ALA A 431 -3.31 9.50 -3.12
C ALA A 431 -3.14 10.76 -4.00
N PHE A 432 -2.25 10.70 -5.00
CA PHE A 432 -2.11 11.75 -6.02
C PHE A 432 -3.40 11.97 -6.81
N GLU A 433 -4.00 10.90 -7.31
CA GLU A 433 -5.19 11.00 -8.16
C GLU A 433 -6.34 11.70 -7.42
N ASN A 434 -6.49 11.48 -6.11
CA ASN A 434 -7.48 12.19 -5.31
C ASN A 434 -7.25 13.71 -5.27
N THR A 435 -6.00 14.15 -5.33
CA THR A 435 -5.64 15.59 -5.38
C THR A 435 -6.03 16.19 -6.73
N PHE A 436 -5.80 15.45 -7.83
CA PHE A 436 -6.22 15.86 -9.16
C PHE A 436 -7.75 15.84 -9.32
N ALA A 437 -8.41 14.82 -8.79
CA ALA A 437 -9.87 14.71 -8.79
C ALA A 437 -10.53 15.90 -8.10
N LEU A 438 -9.95 16.39 -6.98
CA LEU A 438 -10.42 17.61 -6.30
C LEU A 438 -10.40 18.86 -7.20
N MET A 439 -9.54 18.89 -8.22
CA MET A 439 -9.41 20.03 -9.15
C MET A 439 -10.41 19.97 -10.32
N GLN A 440 -11.21 18.91 -10.45
CA GLN A 440 -12.21 18.82 -11.52
C GLN A 440 -13.26 19.94 -11.43
N ASN A 441 -13.75 20.38 -12.59
CA ASN A 441 -14.79 21.39 -12.68
C ASN A 441 -16.19 20.78 -12.51
N THR A 442 -16.51 20.39 -11.28
CA THR A 442 -17.85 19.93 -10.90
C THR A 442 -18.35 20.68 -9.67
N PRO A 443 -19.67 20.86 -9.49
CA PRO A 443 -20.22 21.52 -8.30
C PRO A 443 -19.81 20.86 -6.98
N GLU A 444 -19.70 19.52 -6.98
CA GLU A 444 -19.30 18.74 -5.81
C GLU A 444 -17.85 19.01 -5.44
N MET A 445 -16.95 19.05 -6.43
CA MET A 445 -15.53 19.34 -6.19
C MET A 445 -15.32 20.81 -5.83
N ALA A 446 -16.10 21.74 -6.40
CA ALA A 446 -16.09 23.15 -5.98
C ALA A 446 -16.49 23.29 -4.49
N LYS A 447 -17.59 22.65 -4.07
CA LYS A 447 -17.99 22.59 -2.64
C LYS A 447 -16.87 22.03 -1.76
N LEU A 448 -16.22 20.95 -2.21
CA LEU A 448 -15.16 20.31 -1.44
C LEU A 448 -13.91 21.19 -1.37
N ARG A 449 -13.52 21.89 -2.45
CA ARG A 449 -12.42 22.88 -2.44
C ARG A 449 -12.73 24.06 -1.53
N ASP A 450 -13.96 24.57 -1.52
CA ASP A 450 -14.37 25.62 -0.58
C ASP A 450 -14.19 25.20 0.88
N ILE A 451 -14.49 23.95 1.22
CA ILE A 451 -14.33 23.45 2.59
C ILE A 451 -12.86 23.15 2.89
N VAL A 452 -12.19 22.37 2.04
CA VAL A 452 -10.85 21.84 2.27
C VAL A 452 -9.80 22.92 2.12
N ILE A 453 -9.90 23.79 1.11
CA ILE A 453 -8.89 24.79 0.75
C ILE A 453 -9.35 26.18 1.20
N GLY A 454 -10.62 26.50 0.97
CA GLY A 454 -11.24 27.75 1.39
C GLY A 454 -11.57 27.83 2.87
N PHE A 455 -11.49 26.71 3.61
CA PHE A 455 -11.85 26.64 5.02
C PHE A 455 -13.26 27.19 5.29
N ARG A 456 -14.25 26.77 4.50
CA ARG A 456 -15.64 27.18 4.73
C ARG A 456 -16.18 26.57 6.02
N LYS A 457 -16.86 27.38 6.84
CA LYS A 457 -17.47 26.92 8.10
C LYS A 457 -18.62 25.92 7.87
N PRO A 458 -18.79 24.91 8.74
CA PRO A 458 -19.89 23.95 8.61
C PRO A 458 -21.24 24.62 8.91
N ARG A 459 -22.25 24.28 8.12
CA ARG A 459 -23.64 24.73 8.33
C ARG A 459 -24.47 23.64 8.99
N PHE A 460 -25.42 24.07 9.82
CA PHE A 460 -26.31 23.18 10.57
C PHE A 460 -27.75 23.66 10.48
N VAL A 461 -28.67 22.76 10.12
CA VAL A 461 -30.10 23.05 10.18
C VAL A 461 -30.57 23.21 11.64
N PRO A 462 -31.67 23.93 11.89
CA PRO A 462 -32.24 24.04 13.23
C PRO A 462 -32.74 22.68 13.76
N LEU A 463 -32.76 22.50 15.09
CA LEU A 463 -33.03 21.20 15.74
C LEU A 463 -34.40 20.60 15.37
N ASN A 464 -35.42 21.44 15.12
CA ASN A 464 -36.76 21.00 14.72
C ASN A 464 -36.81 20.28 13.35
N HIS A 465 -35.75 20.37 12.54
CA HIS A 465 -35.63 19.63 11.29
C HIS A 465 -35.12 18.19 11.50
N VAL A 466 -34.62 17.87 12.70
CA VAL A 466 -34.24 16.50 13.06
C VAL A 466 -35.47 15.79 13.61
N PRO A 467 -35.91 14.67 13.00
CA PRO A 467 -37.07 13.90 13.47
C PRO A 467 -36.71 13.09 14.73
N LEU A 468 -36.54 13.78 15.87
CA LEU A 468 -36.11 13.21 17.15
C LEU A 468 -36.98 12.02 17.60
N THR A 469 -38.27 12.02 17.26
CA THR A 469 -39.20 10.93 17.58
C THR A 469 -38.80 9.60 16.96
N LYS A 470 -38.23 9.61 15.74
CA LYS A 470 -37.79 8.39 15.04
C LYS A 470 -36.49 7.80 15.59
N ILE A 471 -35.67 8.64 16.22
CA ILE A 471 -34.32 8.27 16.67
C ILE A 471 -34.19 8.16 18.18
N LYS A 472 -35.24 8.53 18.93
CA LYS A 472 -35.27 8.60 20.40
C LYS A 472 -34.75 7.32 21.07
N GLY A 473 -35.12 6.15 20.53
CA GLY A 473 -34.65 4.85 21.03
C GLY A 473 -33.13 4.69 21.00
N PHE A 474 -32.46 5.23 19.98
CA PHE A 474 -31.02 5.06 19.79
C PHE A 474 -30.18 6.08 20.57
N ILE A 475 -30.73 7.26 20.87
CA ILE A 475 -30.01 8.35 21.53
C ILE A 475 -30.23 8.40 23.06
N ASN A 476 -31.26 7.72 23.57
CA ASN A 476 -31.54 7.68 25.01
C ASN A 476 -30.55 6.80 25.78
N GLU A 477 -29.91 5.84 25.12
CA GLU A 477 -28.90 4.95 25.68
C GLU A 477 -27.53 5.63 25.83
N LEU A 478 -27.35 6.79 25.19
CA LEU A 478 -26.10 7.52 25.13
C LEU A 478 -25.97 8.52 26.28
N ASP A 479 -24.74 8.82 26.66
CA ASP A 479 -24.47 10.00 27.48
C ASP A 479 -24.76 11.31 26.72
N GLU A 480 -24.73 12.41 27.46
CA GLU A 480 -24.99 13.75 26.93
C GLU A 480 -24.06 14.15 25.78
N ASP A 481 -22.74 13.94 25.92
CA ASP A 481 -21.75 14.32 24.91
C ASP A 481 -21.98 13.53 23.62
N GLN A 482 -22.24 12.22 23.76
CA GLN A 482 -22.52 11.31 22.66
C GLN A 482 -23.83 11.65 21.96
N ARG A 483 -24.89 11.94 22.72
CA ARG A 483 -26.20 12.35 22.17
C ARG A 483 -26.08 13.67 21.42
N ASP A 484 -25.38 14.65 21.97
CA ASP A 484 -25.16 15.93 21.32
C ASP A 484 -24.35 15.78 20.03
N ALA A 485 -23.35 14.90 20.03
CA ALA A 485 -22.60 14.55 18.82
C ALA A 485 -23.51 13.95 17.73
N VAL A 486 -24.34 12.96 18.07
CA VAL A 486 -25.29 12.35 17.10
C VAL A 486 -26.25 13.39 16.54
N VAL A 487 -26.84 14.22 17.40
CA VAL A 487 -27.77 15.28 16.97
C VAL A 487 -27.06 16.31 16.09
N LYS A 488 -25.83 16.71 16.44
CA LYS A 488 -25.03 17.63 15.63
C LYS A 488 -24.72 17.07 14.25
N CYS A 489 -24.34 15.80 14.16
CA CYS A 489 -24.10 15.12 12.89
C CYS A 489 -25.36 15.07 12.01
N LEU A 490 -26.53 14.79 12.60
CA LEU A 490 -27.81 14.77 11.88
C LEU A 490 -28.27 16.16 11.41
N ARG A 491 -27.77 17.23 12.04
CA ARG A 491 -28.07 18.61 11.64
C ARG A 491 -27.14 19.14 10.56
N ALA A 492 -26.03 18.47 10.27
CA ALA A 492 -25.02 18.99 9.35
C ALA A 492 -25.52 19.04 7.90
N GLU A 493 -25.25 20.15 7.21
CA GLU A 493 -25.52 20.31 5.77
C GLU A 493 -24.26 20.13 4.89
N ASP A 494 -23.09 20.30 5.49
CA ASP A 494 -21.81 20.20 4.81
C ASP A 494 -20.91 19.17 5.49
N PHE A 495 -20.59 19.41 6.76
CA PHE A 495 -19.81 18.48 7.56
C PHE A 495 -20.01 18.70 9.06
N ALA A 496 -19.61 17.70 9.85
CA ALA A 496 -19.46 17.82 11.30
C ALA A 496 -18.16 17.17 11.77
N LEU A 497 -17.60 17.71 12.85
CA LEU A 497 -16.39 17.20 13.50
C LEU A 497 -16.74 16.65 14.87
N VAL A 498 -16.28 15.43 15.16
CA VAL A 498 -16.45 14.76 16.45
C VAL A 498 -15.06 14.47 17.02
N GLN A 499 -14.63 15.30 17.97
CA GLN A 499 -13.38 15.12 18.70
C GLN A 499 -13.63 14.13 19.84
N GLY A 500 -13.26 12.86 19.64
CA GLY A 500 -13.52 11.79 20.58
C GLY A 500 -12.28 11.37 21.36
N PHE A 501 -12.21 11.74 22.63
CA PHE A 501 -11.08 11.40 23.50
C PHE A 501 -10.92 9.87 23.71
N PRO A 502 -9.79 9.40 24.28
CA PRO A 502 -9.53 7.99 24.49
C PRO A 502 -10.58 7.36 25.40
N GLY A 503 -11.19 6.25 24.96
CA GLY A 503 -12.22 5.55 25.72
C GLY A 503 -13.59 6.24 25.75
N ALA A 504 -13.81 7.32 25.00
CA ALA A 504 -15.07 8.09 25.01
C ALA A 504 -16.24 7.47 24.21
N GLY A 505 -16.06 6.26 23.68
CA GLY A 505 -17.13 5.56 22.96
C GLY A 505 -17.42 6.12 21.55
N LYS A 506 -16.38 6.55 20.82
CA LYS A 506 -16.48 6.98 19.39
C LYS A 506 -17.31 6.01 18.55
N THR A 507 -16.93 4.72 18.58
CA THR A 507 -17.63 3.64 17.86
C THR A 507 -19.09 3.53 18.28
N THR A 508 -19.41 3.60 19.58
CA THR A 508 -20.80 3.58 20.09
C THR A 508 -21.61 4.74 19.53
N THR A 509 -21.03 5.94 19.56
CA THR A 509 -21.64 7.16 19.05
C THR A 509 -21.93 7.04 17.55
N MET A 510 -20.96 6.52 16.78
CA MET A 510 -21.13 6.31 15.34
C MET A 510 -22.14 5.22 15.02
N CYS A 511 -22.21 4.12 15.78
CA CYS A 511 -23.27 3.13 15.61
C CYS A 511 -24.65 3.73 15.87
N ALA A 512 -24.82 4.57 16.89
CA ALA A 512 -26.08 5.26 17.15
C ALA A 512 -26.45 6.25 16.03
N PHE A 513 -25.48 6.98 15.49
CA PHE A 513 -25.67 7.82 14.30
C PHE A 513 -26.08 6.99 13.08
N LEU A 514 -25.40 5.86 12.80
CA LEU A 514 -25.70 4.98 11.67
C LEU A 514 -27.09 4.33 11.79
N ARG A 515 -27.50 3.88 12.99
CA ARG A 515 -28.87 3.42 13.29
C ARG A 515 -29.89 4.53 13.03
N SER A 516 -29.57 5.76 13.42
CA SER A 516 -30.42 6.93 13.21
C SER A 516 -30.64 7.19 11.71
N ILE A 517 -29.58 7.29 10.91
CA ILE A 517 -29.73 7.56 9.46
C ILE A 517 -30.46 6.41 8.72
N LEU A 518 -30.28 5.15 9.14
CA LEU A 518 -31.04 4.02 8.60
C LEU A 518 -32.54 4.17 8.85
N SER A 519 -32.94 4.57 10.06
CA SER A 519 -34.35 4.84 10.39
C SER A 519 -34.95 6.00 9.56
N LEU A 520 -34.08 6.87 9.03
CA LEU A 520 -34.43 7.98 8.15
C LEU A 520 -34.31 7.62 6.66
N ARG A 521 -34.04 6.36 6.32
CA ARG A 521 -33.83 5.86 4.95
C ARG A 521 -32.71 6.60 4.21
N LYS A 522 -31.66 6.94 4.94
CA LYS A 522 -30.46 7.60 4.45
C LYS A 522 -29.34 6.58 4.25
N THR A 523 -28.41 6.90 3.37
CA THR A 523 -27.30 6.05 2.97
C THR A 523 -25.97 6.59 3.49
N ALA A 524 -25.00 5.71 3.73
CA ALA A 524 -23.67 6.13 4.16
C ALA A 524 -22.54 5.28 3.59
N ILE A 525 -21.42 5.95 3.30
CA ILE A 525 -20.11 5.30 3.24
C ILE A 525 -19.42 5.47 4.59
N VAL A 526 -18.93 4.37 5.17
CA VAL A 526 -18.15 4.37 6.41
C VAL A 526 -16.72 3.99 6.08
N SER A 527 -15.79 4.88 6.41
CA SER A 527 -14.39 4.73 6.05
C SER A 527 -13.43 5.08 7.18
N ALA A 528 -12.23 4.51 7.11
CA ALA A 528 -11.11 4.79 8.00
C ALA A 528 -9.78 4.42 7.31
N HIS A 529 -8.65 4.77 7.94
CA HIS A 529 -7.32 4.40 7.44
C HIS A 529 -7.09 2.88 7.43
N THR A 530 -7.55 2.16 8.47
CA THR A 530 -7.26 0.73 8.69
C THR A 530 -8.50 -0.15 8.61
N ASN A 531 -8.33 -1.41 8.21
CA ASN A 531 -9.45 -2.38 8.20
C ASN A 531 -10.03 -2.57 9.61
N SER A 532 -9.20 -2.64 10.65
CA SER A 532 -9.65 -2.85 12.02
C SER A 532 -10.58 -1.72 12.52
N ALA A 533 -10.31 -0.46 12.17
CA ALA A 533 -11.18 0.65 12.56
C ALA A 533 -12.57 0.55 11.90
N VAL A 534 -12.60 0.25 10.60
CA VAL A 534 -13.84 0.02 9.84
C VAL A 534 -14.62 -1.17 10.40
N ASP A 535 -13.94 -2.29 10.63
CA ASP A 535 -14.55 -3.55 11.04
C ASP A 535 -15.09 -3.48 12.48
N ASN A 536 -14.47 -2.70 13.36
CA ASN A 536 -14.96 -2.47 14.73
C ASN A 536 -16.34 -1.79 14.75
N ILE A 537 -16.56 -0.79 13.90
CA ILE A 537 -17.88 -0.16 13.76
C ILE A 537 -18.87 -1.15 13.15
N LEU A 538 -18.46 -1.89 12.11
CA LEU A 538 -19.30 -2.87 11.43
C LEU A 538 -19.80 -3.95 12.40
N LEU A 539 -18.91 -4.62 13.12
CA LEU A 539 -19.24 -5.69 14.06
C LEU A 539 -20.23 -5.23 15.12
N LYS A 540 -20.05 -4.01 15.65
CA LYS A 540 -20.96 -3.44 16.64
C LYS A 540 -22.32 -3.11 16.04
N LEU A 541 -22.35 -2.50 14.85
CA LEU A 541 -23.60 -2.15 14.17
C LEU A 541 -24.39 -3.39 13.73
N ALA A 542 -23.70 -4.44 13.29
CA ALA A 542 -24.28 -5.67 12.76
C ALA A 542 -25.18 -6.43 13.75
N ASN A 543 -25.05 -6.17 15.05
CA ASN A 543 -25.92 -6.75 16.07
C ASN A 543 -27.32 -6.13 16.09
N ASP A 544 -27.45 -4.89 15.59
CA ASP A 544 -28.66 -4.08 15.73
C ASP A 544 -29.41 -3.88 14.41
N VAL A 545 -28.84 -4.29 13.27
CA VAL A 545 -29.39 -4.00 11.93
C VAL A 545 -29.41 -5.23 11.02
N SER A 546 -30.29 -5.22 10.04
CA SER A 546 -30.39 -6.31 9.05
C SER A 546 -29.07 -6.46 8.26
N PRO A 547 -28.60 -7.69 8.02
CA PRO A 547 -27.44 -7.95 7.17
C PRO A 547 -27.55 -7.45 5.74
N ASP A 548 -28.76 -7.27 5.22
CA ASP A 548 -28.99 -6.69 3.89
C ASP A 548 -28.80 -5.17 3.85
N SER A 549 -28.72 -4.54 5.03
CA SER A 549 -28.49 -3.10 5.14
C SER A 549 -27.00 -2.72 5.08
N ILE A 550 -26.10 -3.71 5.14
CA ILE A 550 -24.65 -3.52 5.26
C ILE A 550 -23.93 -4.26 4.12
N LEU A 551 -22.93 -3.62 3.54
CA LEU A 551 -21.96 -4.21 2.63
C LEU A 551 -20.54 -3.78 3.01
N ARG A 552 -19.58 -4.71 2.95
CA ARG A 552 -18.15 -4.47 3.22
C ARG A 552 -17.32 -4.68 1.96
N ILE A 553 -16.60 -3.65 1.51
CA ILE A 553 -15.73 -3.70 0.33
C ILE A 553 -14.27 -3.62 0.76
N GLY A 554 -13.52 -4.70 0.56
CA GLY A 554 -12.09 -4.81 0.85
C GLY A 554 -11.59 -6.25 0.64
N SER A 555 -10.27 -6.44 0.78
CA SER A 555 -9.66 -7.77 0.67
C SER A 555 -10.07 -8.67 1.83
N GLN A 556 -10.67 -9.83 1.55
CA GLN A 556 -11.11 -10.79 2.55
C GLN A 556 -9.98 -11.22 3.51
N LYS A 557 -8.73 -11.27 3.03
CA LYS A 557 -7.54 -11.62 3.85
C LYS A 557 -7.22 -10.60 4.95
N SER A 558 -7.65 -9.35 4.79
CA SER A 558 -7.32 -8.25 5.70
C SER A 558 -8.50 -7.81 6.56
N ILE A 559 -9.68 -8.38 6.32
CA ILE A 559 -10.92 -8.08 7.03
C ILE A 559 -11.07 -9.03 8.21
N HIS A 560 -11.62 -8.53 9.31
CA HIS A 560 -11.90 -9.33 10.49
C HIS A 560 -12.85 -10.52 10.15
N PRO A 561 -12.56 -11.76 10.59
CA PRO A 561 -13.37 -12.94 10.25
C PRO A 561 -14.86 -12.80 10.56
N GLY A 562 -15.22 -12.15 11.68
CA GLY A 562 -16.62 -11.87 12.03
C GLY A 562 -17.37 -10.96 11.04
N CYS A 563 -16.68 -10.30 10.11
CA CYS A 563 -17.26 -9.48 9.06
C CYS A 563 -17.46 -10.22 7.73
N GLU A 564 -17.00 -11.46 7.59
CA GLU A 564 -16.91 -12.21 6.33
C GLU A 564 -18.25 -12.25 5.56
N LYS A 565 -19.35 -12.51 6.27
CA LYS A 565 -20.70 -12.57 5.67
C LYS A 565 -21.18 -11.25 5.04
N PHE A 566 -20.54 -10.13 5.36
CA PHE A 566 -20.87 -8.81 4.79
C PHE A 566 -19.96 -8.44 3.61
N VAL A 567 -18.89 -9.20 3.36
CA VAL A 567 -17.90 -8.90 2.31
C VAL A 567 -18.55 -9.05 0.93
N LEU A 568 -18.29 -8.09 0.04
CA LEU A 568 -18.83 -8.08 -1.31
C LEU A 568 -18.57 -9.40 -2.04
N GLU A 569 -17.33 -9.90 -2.03
CA GLU A 569 -16.96 -11.16 -2.67
C GLU A 569 -17.77 -12.35 -2.13
N TYR A 570 -17.94 -12.44 -0.80
CA TYR A 570 -18.78 -13.47 -0.18
C TYR A 570 -20.23 -13.40 -0.66
N ARG A 571 -20.80 -12.18 -0.73
CA ARG A 571 -22.19 -11.95 -1.19
C ARG A 571 -22.36 -12.23 -2.68
N LEU A 572 -21.37 -11.89 -3.51
CA LEU A 572 -21.38 -12.20 -4.94
C LEU A 572 -21.33 -13.70 -5.19
N ASN A 573 -20.45 -14.43 -4.48
CA ASN A 573 -20.37 -15.89 -4.57
C ASN A 573 -21.69 -16.55 -4.17
N ALA A 574 -22.31 -16.10 -3.08
CA ALA A 574 -23.63 -16.60 -2.66
C ALA A 574 -24.72 -16.39 -3.73
N ILE A 575 -24.69 -15.27 -4.47
CA ILE A 575 -25.63 -15.01 -5.59
C ILE A 575 -25.26 -15.89 -6.80
N ALA A 576 -23.97 -16.05 -7.09
CA ALA A 576 -23.49 -16.84 -8.22
C ALA A 576 -23.84 -18.33 -8.07
N ASP A 577 -23.72 -18.86 -6.85
CA ASP A 577 -23.97 -20.26 -6.50
C ASP A 577 -25.46 -20.59 -6.28
N ASP A 578 -26.34 -19.59 -6.26
CA ASP A 578 -27.80 -19.78 -6.19
C ASP A 578 -28.30 -20.37 -7.52
N GLY A 579 -28.46 -21.69 -7.55
CA GLY A 579 -29.00 -22.43 -8.70
C GLY A 579 -30.51 -22.31 -8.88
N SER A 580 -31.23 -21.66 -7.96
CA SER A 580 -32.68 -21.48 -8.05
C SER A 580 -33.11 -20.31 -8.94
N ILE A 581 -32.17 -19.42 -9.26
CA ILE A 581 -32.41 -18.19 -10.03
C ILE A 581 -31.61 -18.18 -11.33
N ASP A 582 -32.14 -17.53 -12.35
CA ASP A 582 -31.45 -17.37 -13.63
C ASP A 582 -30.39 -16.25 -13.60
N ASN A 583 -29.58 -16.16 -14.65
CA ASN A 583 -28.50 -15.18 -14.74
C ASN A 583 -29.02 -13.72 -14.80
N LYS A 584 -30.24 -13.48 -15.28
CA LYS A 584 -30.82 -12.14 -15.32
C LYS A 584 -31.21 -11.70 -13.91
N GLU A 585 -31.84 -12.58 -13.15
CA GLU A 585 -32.19 -12.35 -11.76
C GLU A 585 -30.94 -12.18 -10.89
N LYS A 586 -29.86 -12.95 -11.14
CA LYS A 586 -28.55 -12.75 -10.50
C LYS A 586 -28.04 -11.32 -10.70
N MET A 587 -28.03 -10.83 -11.94
CA MET A 587 -27.59 -9.47 -12.25
C MET A 587 -28.46 -8.40 -11.57
N VAL A 588 -29.78 -8.62 -11.44
CA VAL A 588 -30.67 -7.74 -10.68
C VAL A 588 -30.32 -7.75 -9.19
N LYS A 589 -30.08 -8.92 -8.58
CA LYS A 589 -29.65 -9.02 -7.17
C LYS A 589 -28.31 -8.33 -6.94
N ILE A 590 -27.34 -8.48 -7.85
CA ILE A 590 -26.03 -7.81 -7.77
C ILE A 590 -26.19 -6.29 -7.89
N LYS A 591 -27.01 -5.81 -8.82
CA LYS A 591 -27.32 -4.38 -8.95
C LYS A 591 -27.93 -3.82 -7.67
N LYS A 592 -28.89 -4.53 -7.08
CA LYS A 592 -29.50 -4.15 -5.80
C LYS A 592 -28.47 -4.11 -4.67
N LEU A 593 -27.62 -5.12 -4.56
CA LEU A 593 -26.54 -5.18 -3.57
C LEU A 593 -25.59 -3.97 -3.69
N LEU A 594 -25.21 -3.59 -4.90
CA LEU A 594 -24.24 -2.51 -5.12
C LEU A 594 -24.85 -1.12 -5.00
N MET A 595 -26.08 -0.92 -5.49
CA MET A 595 -26.70 0.41 -5.63
C MET A 595 -27.71 0.74 -4.53
N GLU A 596 -28.34 -0.27 -3.91
CA GLU A 596 -29.42 -0.06 -2.94
C GLU A 596 -29.02 -0.39 -1.50
N THR A 597 -27.91 -1.12 -1.25
CA THR A 597 -27.47 -1.39 0.13
C THR A 597 -27.14 -0.08 0.85
N PRO A 598 -27.85 0.27 1.94
CA PRO A 598 -27.77 1.60 2.56
C PRO A 598 -26.40 1.98 3.12
N ILE A 599 -25.69 1.07 3.79
CA ILE A 599 -24.39 1.37 4.41
C ILE A 599 -23.30 0.53 3.77
N ILE A 600 -22.27 1.20 3.25
CA ILE A 600 -21.07 0.57 2.70
C ILE A 600 -19.85 0.88 3.55
N PHE A 601 -19.19 -0.15 4.04
CA PHE A 601 -17.94 -0.07 4.80
C PHE A 601 -16.74 -0.32 3.89
N THR A 602 -15.73 0.55 3.93
CA THR A 602 -14.48 0.38 3.15
C THR A 602 -13.34 1.21 3.72
N THR A 603 -12.08 0.87 3.47
CA THR A 603 -10.96 1.75 3.84
C THR A 603 -10.81 2.91 2.85
N CYS A 604 -10.19 4.02 3.25
CA CYS A 604 -10.08 5.20 2.37
C CYS A 604 -9.29 4.89 1.08
N LEU A 605 -8.27 4.04 1.18
CA LEU A 605 -7.49 3.61 0.04
C LEU A 605 -8.30 2.73 -0.91
N MET A 606 -9.10 1.79 -0.39
CA MET A 606 -9.99 0.96 -1.20
C MET A 606 -11.10 1.80 -1.85
N ALA A 607 -11.59 2.83 -1.18
CA ALA A 607 -12.52 3.80 -1.76
C ALA A 607 -11.93 4.50 -3.00
N SER A 608 -10.60 4.74 -3.00
CA SER A 608 -9.85 5.37 -4.10
C SER A 608 -9.66 4.47 -5.31
N SER A 609 -9.60 3.15 -5.11
CA SER A 609 -9.38 2.19 -6.20
C SER A 609 -10.63 1.51 -6.74
N HIS A 610 -11.71 1.43 -5.95
CA HIS A 610 -12.90 0.66 -6.32
C HIS A 610 -13.91 1.50 -7.11
N ALA A 611 -14.27 1.05 -8.32
CA ALA A 611 -15.07 1.80 -9.29
C ALA A 611 -16.46 2.23 -8.79
N LEU A 612 -17.07 1.48 -7.86
CA LEU A 612 -18.37 1.83 -7.25
C LEU A 612 -18.40 3.26 -6.72
N PHE A 613 -17.31 3.74 -6.13
CA PHE A 613 -17.23 5.07 -5.51
C PHE A 613 -17.02 6.20 -6.52
N SER A 614 -16.94 5.88 -7.81
CA SER A 614 -17.05 6.85 -8.89
C SER A 614 -18.46 6.89 -9.50
N SER A 615 -19.27 5.85 -9.27
CA SER A 615 -20.62 5.71 -9.84
C SER A 615 -21.76 5.91 -8.83
N ARG A 616 -21.47 5.86 -7.52
CA ARG A 616 -22.48 5.93 -6.45
C ARG A 616 -22.20 7.06 -5.47
N ARG A 617 -23.26 7.84 -5.17
CA ARG A 617 -23.26 8.86 -4.10
C ARG A 617 -24.03 8.36 -2.86
N PHE A 618 -23.70 8.95 -1.72
CA PHE A 618 -24.31 8.67 -0.41
C PHE A 618 -24.79 9.97 0.24
N ASP A 619 -25.77 9.88 1.13
CA ASP A 619 -26.17 11.05 1.92
C ASP A 619 -25.05 11.46 2.89
N TYR A 620 -24.39 10.46 3.51
CA TYR A 620 -23.34 10.68 4.50
C TYR A 620 -22.03 9.95 4.18
N CYS A 621 -20.90 10.55 4.52
CA CYS A 621 -19.62 9.88 4.71
C CYS A 621 -19.25 9.93 6.19
N VAL A 622 -18.99 8.79 6.83
CA VAL A 622 -18.40 8.74 8.18
C VAL A 622 -16.94 8.34 8.05
N LEU A 623 -16.04 9.26 8.38
CA LEU A 623 -14.60 9.02 8.39
C LEU A 623 -14.15 8.86 9.85
N ASP A 624 -13.96 7.60 10.28
CA ASP A 624 -13.44 7.29 11.61
C ASP A 624 -11.90 7.31 11.64
N GLU A 625 -11.35 7.58 12.81
CA GLU A 625 -9.92 7.83 13.02
C GLU A 625 -9.35 8.86 12.02
N ALA A 626 -10.15 9.89 11.69
CA ALA A 626 -9.83 10.91 10.68
C ALA A 626 -8.53 11.67 10.98
N SER A 627 -8.11 11.73 12.25
CA SER A 627 -6.83 12.33 12.64
C SER A 627 -5.59 11.56 12.15
N GLN A 628 -5.74 10.29 11.75
CA GLN A 628 -4.67 9.45 11.22
C GLN A 628 -4.65 9.36 9.69
N VAL A 629 -5.64 9.93 9.00
CA VAL A 629 -5.76 9.82 7.54
C VAL A 629 -4.99 10.96 6.89
N VAL A 630 -4.05 10.63 5.99
CA VAL A 630 -3.41 11.64 5.13
C VAL A 630 -4.51 12.33 4.34
N GLU A 631 -4.53 13.66 4.38
CA GLU A 631 -5.67 14.45 3.92
C GLU A 631 -6.12 14.13 2.48
N ASN A 632 -5.19 14.00 1.54
CA ASN A 632 -5.56 13.70 0.16
C ASN A 632 -6.13 12.28 -0.03
N ILE A 633 -5.80 11.33 0.85
CA ILE A 633 -6.45 10.01 0.89
C ILE A 633 -7.89 10.14 1.41
N ALA A 634 -8.16 11.06 2.34
CA ALA A 634 -9.51 11.31 2.84
C ALA A 634 -10.42 11.91 1.75
N LEU A 635 -9.91 12.64 0.76
CA LEU A 635 -10.72 13.33 -0.23
C LEU A 635 -11.69 12.40 -0.99
N LYS A 636 -11.29 11.16 -1.32
CA LYS A 636 -12.15 10.26 -2.07
C LYS A 636 -13.44 9.89 -1.31
N PRO A 637 -13.42 9.29 -0.11
CA PRO A 637 -14.66 8.98 0.59
C PRO A 637 -15.53 10.23 0.84
N LEU A 638 -14.92 11.39 1.07
CA LEU A 638 -15.64 12.67 1.24
C LEU A 638 -16.35 13.10 -0.05
N SER A 639 -15.72 12.93 -1.22
CA SER A 639 -16.31 13.25 -2.53
C SER A 639 -17.56 12.44 -2.87
N CYS A 640 -17.69 11.25 -2.26
CA CYS A 640 -18.80 10.32 -2.50
C CYS A 640 -20.07 10.69 -1.73
N ALA A 641 -20.05 11.71 -0.86
CA ALA A 641 -21.18 12.05 -0.02
C ALA A 641 -21.60 13.51 -0.10
N ASP A 642 -22.85 13.79 0.29
CA ASP A 642 -23.37 15.16 0.38
C ASP A 642 -22.93 15.84 1.68
N VAL A 643 -22.88 15.08 2.77
CA VAL A 643 -22.43 15.50 4.11
C VAL A 643 -21.34 14.55 4.61
N PHE A 644 -20.28 15.07 5.22
CA PHE A 644 -19.25 14.21 5.83
C PHE A 644 -19.06 14.46 7.33
N ILE A 645 -18.88 13.38 8.07
CA ILE A 645 -18.68 13.36 9.51
C ILE A 645 -17.27 12.84 9.76
N MET A 646 -16.39 13.67 10.32
CA MET A 646 -15.04 13.27 10.70
C MET A 646 -14.96 13.04 12.19
N VAL A 647 -14.53 11.84 12.56
CA VAL A 647 -14.42 11.39 13.94
C VAL A 647 -12.98 11.01 14.18
N GLY A 648 -12.40 11.50 15.27
CA GLY A 648 -11.00 11.22 15.56
C GLY A 648 -10.53 11.93 16.81
N ASP A 649 -9.22 11.90 17.02
CA ASP A 649 -8.58 12.56 18.13
C ASP A 649 -7.27 13.18 17.68
N ILE A 650 -7.25 14.51 17.57
CA ILE A 650 -6.05 15.25 17.15
C ILE A 650 -4.88 15.16 18.14
N ASN A 651 -5.13 14.71 19.37
CA ASN A 651 -4.09 14.50 20.39
C ASN A 651 -3.56 13.06 20.41
N GLN A 652 -4.09 12.15 19.58
CA GLN A 652 -3.52 10.83 19.29
C GLN A 652 -2.75 10.86 17.96
N LEU A 653 -2.29 9.70 17.47
CA LEU A 653 -1.39 9.62 16.30
C LEU A 653 -1.94 10.39 15.08
N CYS A 654 -1.01 11.03 14.38
CA CYS A 654 -1.23 11.67 13.09
C CYS A 654 -0.91 10.69 11.95
N PRO A 655 -1.18 11.05 10.68
CA PRO A 655 -0.74 10.26 9.54
C PRO A 655 0.79 10.09 9.56
N LEU A 656 1.25 8.88 9.21
CA LEU A 656 2.68 8.58 9.13
C LEU A 656 3.28 9.17 7.85
N VAL A 657 4.18 10.14 8.01
CA VAL A 657 4.97 10.77 6.93
C VAL A 657 6.43 10.45 7.20
N VAL A 658 7.14 9.90 6.22
CA VAL A 658 8.52 9.42 6.44
C VAL A 658 9.54 10.51 6.15
N ASN A 659 9.27 11.37 5.16
CA ASN A 659 10.09 12.52 4.85
C ASN A 659 9.83 13.63 5.88
N GLU A 660 10.81 13.84 6.75
CA GLU A 660 10.75 14.81 7.86
C GLU A 660 10.41 16.23 7.39
N ARG A 661 10.92 16.66 6.22
CA ARG A 661 10.63 17.98 5.66
C ARG A 661 9.19 18.10 5.15
N ALA A 662 8.66 17.07 4.48
CA ALA A 662 7.26 17.06 4.06
C ALA A 662 6.32 17.09 5.28
N GLY A 663 6.65 16.33 6.32
CA GLY A 663 5.96 16.34 7.61
C GLY A 663 5.91 17.76 8.20
N TYR A 664 7.08 18.36 8.42
CA TYR A 664 7.22 19.72 8.97
C TYR A 664 6.44 20.80 8.19
N GLU A 665 6.43 20.71 6.86
CA GLU A 665 5.72 21.67 6.02
C GLU A 665 4.19 21.52 6.09
N GLY A 666 3.69 20.39 6.62
CA GLY A 666 2.29 20.16 6.95
C GLY A 666 1.68 18.87 6.38
N MET A 667 2.43 17.96 5.76
CA MET A 667 1.87 16.70 5.22
C MET A 667 1.34 15.78 6.34
N GLU A 668 1.88 15.89 7.55
CA GLU A 668 1.41 15.14 8.73
C GLU A 668 0.16 15.74 9.38
N LEU A 669 -0.36 16.86 8.88
CA LEU A 669 -1.62 17.42 9.33
C LEU A 669 -2.77 16.73 8.59
N SER A 670 -3.56 15.95 9.32
CA SER A 670 -4.82 15.43 8.80
C SER A 670 -5.81 16.56 8.47
N LEU A 671 -6.76 16.28 7.59
CA LEU A 671 -7.82 17.26 7.26
C LEU A 671 -8.61 17.68 8.50
N MET A 672 -8.92 16.72 9.37
CA MET A 672 -9.63 16.99 10.63
C MET A 672 -8.84 17.96 11.51
N GLU A 673 -7.55 17.72 11.70
CA GLU A 673 -6.68 18.59 12.50
C GLU A 673 -6.54 19.97 11.87
N ARG A 674 -6.38 20.05 10.54
CA ARG A 674 -6.26 21.31 9.82
C ARG A 674 -7.53 22.16 9.93
N LEU A 675 -8.71 21.55 9.81
CA LEU A 675 -9.99 22.24 10.01
C LEU A 675 -10.20 22.68 11.46
N LEU A 676 -9.87 21.83 12.45
CA LEU A 676 -10.00 22.19 13.87
C LEU A 676 -9.11 23.38 14.26
N ARG A 677 -7.86 23.39 13.77
CA ARG A 677 -6.87 24.46 14.06
C ARG A 677 -7.19 25.77 13.36
N TYR A 678 -7.66 25.76 12.12
CA TYR A 678 -7.84 26.99 11.34
C TYR A 678 -8.95 27.90 11.90
N HIS A 679 -9.93 27.30 12.55
CA HIS A 679 -11.14 28.00 12.94
C HIS A 679 -11.30 28.22 14.44
N ASP A 680 -10.31 27.85 15.24
CA ASP A 680 -10.40 27.79 16.70
C ASP A 680 -11.70 27.07 17.14
N TYR A 681 -12.02 25.97 16.47
CA TYR A 681 -13.37 25.36 16.46
C TYR A 681 -13.82 24.69 17.76
N VAL A 682 -13.00 24.72 18.80
CA VAL A 682 -13.30 24.08 20.08
C VAL A 682 -14.49 24.81 20.71
N GLY A 683 -15.71 24.26 20.51
CA GLY A 683 -16.97 24.90 20.89
C GLY A 683 -18.10 24.67 19.88
N GLU A 684 -18.73 25.75 19.38
CA GLU A 684 -20.01 25.74 18.65
C GLU A 684 -20.08 24.81 17.43
N HIS A 685 -18.96 24.44 16.81
CA HIS A 685 -18.93 23.71 15.53
C HIS A 685 -18.36 22.28 15.62
N THR A 686 -17.79 21.90 16.76
CA THR A 686 -17.26 20.55 17.02
C THR A 686 -18.07 19.90 18.13
N ALA A 687 -18.30 18.58 18.08
CA ALA A 687 -18.79 17.83 19.23
C ALA A 687 -17.61 17.16 19.93
N THR A 688 -17.45 17.35 21.24
CA THR A 688 -16.36 16.76 22.02
C THR A 688 -16.91 15.66 22.91
N LEU A 689 -16.38 14.44 22.78
CA LEU A 689 -16.71 13.34 23.67
C LEU A 689 -15.66 13.30 24.79
N SER A 690 -16.03 13.85 25.95
CA SER A 690 -15.12 14.09 27.08
C SER A 690 -15.16 13.00 28.14
N LYS A 691 -16.32 12.34 28.27
CA LYS A 691 -16.60 11.24 29.21
C LYS A 691 -16.05 9.91 28.69
N GLN A 692 -15.14 9.27 29.44
CA GLN A 692 -14.50 8.00 29.05
C GLN A 692 -14.88 6.80 29.92
N TYR A 693 -14.90 5.61 29.31
CA TYR A 693 -15.40 4.36 29.89
C TYR A 693 -14.31 3.27 30.11
N ARG A 694 -13.04 3.63 29.89
CA ARG A 694 -11.89 2.70 29.88
C ARG A 694 -11.06 2.76 31.16
N MET A 695 -10.46 3.91 31.43
CA MET A 695 -9.41 4.13 32.43
C MET A 695 -10.02 4.46 33.79
N ASN A 696 -9.42 3.94 34.86
CA ASN A 696 -9.72 4.44 36.20
C ASN A 696 -9.23 5.88 36.40
N LYS A 697 -9.62 6.51 37.52
CA LYS A 697 -9.37 7.94 37.75
C LYS A 697 -7.89 8.32 37.75
N MET A 698 -7.02 7.44 38.28
CA MET A 698 -5.58 7.72 38.38
C MET A 698 -4.92 7.70 37.00
N ILE A 699 -5.18 6.65 36.20
CA ILE A 699 -4.67 6.56 34.83
C ILE A 699 -5.24 7.69 33.96
N CYS A 700 -6.54 7.95 34.06
CA CYS A 700 -7.22 9.02 33.33
C CYS A 700 -6.60 10.40 33.62
N SER A 701 -6.27 10.67 34.89
CA SER A 701 -5.72 11.97 35.31
C SER A 701 -4.38 12.31 34.66
N LEU A 702 -3.53 11.32 34.36
CA LEU A 702 -2.25 11.54 33.70
C LEU A 702 -2.46 12.13 32.30
N SER A 703 -3.21 11.40 31.47
CA SER A 703 -3.47 11.83 30.09
C SER A 703 -4.33 13.10 30.06
N SER A 704 -5.34 13.21 30.93
CA SER A 704 -6.24 14.37 31.01
C SER A 704 -5.47 15.66 31.28
N ASN A 705 -4.57 15.66 32.26
CA ASN A 705 -3.78 16.84 32.62
C ASN A 705 -2.71 17.17 31.58
N MET A 706 -2.10 16.16 30.96
CA MET A 706 -0.98 16.36 30.03
C MET A 706 -1.41 16.77 28.61
N PHE A 707 -2.57 16.29 28.14
CA PHE A 707 -2.96 16.40 26.73
C PHE A 707 -4.36 16.96 26.49
N TYR A 708 -5.24 17.00 27.51
CA TYR A 708 -6.64 17.38 27.34
C TYR A 708 -7.10 18.50 28.27
N GLU A 709 -6.18 19.24 28.90
CA GLU A 709 -6.50 20.40 29.76
C GLU A 709 -7.50 20.05 30.89
N GLY A 710 -7.47 18.83 31.41
CA GLY A 710 -8.40 18.37 32.44
C GLY A 710 -9.81 18.01 31.93
N LYS A 711 -10.10 18.15 30.63
CA LYS A 711 -11.43 17.90 30.04
C LYS A 711 -11.76 16.40 29.95
N LEU A 712 -10.76 15.52 29.91
CA LEU A 712 -10.97 14.07 29.86
C LEU A 712 -11.33 13.54 31.25
N VAL A 713 -12.54 13.01 31.40
CA VAL A 713 -13.11 12.60 32.71
C VAL A 713 -13.72 11.21 32.67
N CYS A 714 -13.67 10.46 33.78
CA CYS A 714 -14.37 9.19 33.90
C CYS A 714 -15.89 9.39 33.78
N ALA A 715 -16.55 8.57 32.96
CA ALA A 715 -17.98 8.71 32.70
C ALA A 715 -18.87 8.38 33.91
N ASN A 716 -18.41 7.51 34.81
CA ASN A 716 -19.13 7.12 36.02
C ASN A 716 -18.20 6.58 37.11
N LYS A 717 -18.77 6.42 38.31
CA LYS A 717 -18.06 5.96 39.51
C LYS A 717 -17.44 4.58 39.32
N THR A 718 -18.19 3.63 38.72
CA THR A 718 -17.74 2.26 38.44
C THR A 718 -16.46 2.23 37.62
N VAL A 719 -16.35 3.06 36.58
CA VAL A 719 -15.11 3.17 35.78
C VAL A 719 -14.00 3.85 36.58
N SER A 720 -14.32 4.93 37.30
CA SER A 720 -13.34 5.73 38.04
C SER A 720 -12.62 4.95 39.15
N GLU A 721 -13.27 3.93 39.71
CA GLU A 721 -12.80 3.12 40.83
C GLU A 721 -12.31 1.72 40.43
N LYS A 722 -12.18 1.42 39.12
CA LYS A 722 -11.64 0.13 38.64
C LYS A 722 -10.21 -0.07 39.13
N VAL A 723 -9.97 -1.19 39.80
CA VAL A 723 -8.64 -1.65 40.24
C VAL A 723 -8.43 -3.10 39.82
N LEU A 724 -7.21 -3.61 39.94
CA LEU A 724 -6.98 -5.06 39.85
C LEU A 724 -7.62 -5.74 41.07
N GLU A 725 -8.28 -6.86 40.83
CA GLU A 725 -8.74 -7.74 41.91
C GLU A 725 -7.51 -8.38 42.58
N VAL A 726 -7.64 -8.76 43.84
CA VAL A 726 -6.51 -9.25 44.65
C VAL A 726 -5.93 -10.51 44.00
N LEU A 727 -4.69 -10.41 43.54
CA LEU A 727 -3.92 -11.51 42.98
C LEU A 727 -3.10 -12.18 44.10
N SER A 728 -2.79 -13.48 43.98
CA SER A 728 -2.00 -14.19 45.00
C SER A 728 -0.56 -13.66 45.09
N THR A 729 -0.05 -13.53 46.32
CA THR A 729 1.28 -12.97 46.61
C THR A 729 2.36 -14.03 46.83
N GLU A 730 2.09 -15.31 46.53
CA GLU A 730 3.04 -16.38 46.85
C GLU A 730 4.27 -16.33 45.94
N ASN A 731 5.43 -16.18 46.60
CA ASN A 731 6.80 -16.44 46.18
C ASN A 731 7.25 -16.00 44.77
N ASN A 732 8.00 -14.89 44.73
CA ASN A 732 9.00 -14.67 43.68
C ASN A 732 10.30 -14.11 44.27
N GLU A 733 11.33 -14.95 44.40
CA GLU A 733 12.64 -14.54 44.93
C GLU A 733 13.42 -13.58 44.00
N ASN A 734 12.91 -13.31 42.79
CA ASN A 734 13.65 -12.61 41.72
C ASN A 734 13.10 -11.21 41.35
N ILE A 735 12.08 -10.71 42.06
CA ILE A 735 11.55 -9.36 41.92
C ILE A 735 11.61 -8.68 43.29
N ASN A 736 12.02 -7.41 43.33
CA ASN A 736 12.03 -6.62 44.56
C ASN A 736 10.63 -6.69 45.25
N PRO A 737 10.55 -7.04 46.55
CA PRO A 737 9.28 -7.14 47.27
C PRO A 737 8.40 -5.90 47.20
N GLU A 738 8.99 -4.69 47.17
CA GLU A 738 8.23 -3.45 47.01
C GLU A 738 7.55 -3.37 45.64
N VAL A 739 8.25 -3.82 44.58
CA VAL A 739 7.70 -3.92 43.23
C VAL A 739 6.56 -4.93 43.20
N VAL A 740 6.73 -6.11 43.81
CA VAL A 740 5.67 -7.13 43.93
C VAL A 740 4.41 -6.54 44.58
N MET A 741 4.57 -5.83 45.70
CA MET A 741 3.46 -5.17 46.39
C MET A 741 2.77 -4.13 45.51
N GLY A 742 3.52 -3.32 44.75
CA GLY A 742 2.96 -2.34 43.81
C GLY A 742 2.21 -3.00 42.63
N LEU A 743 2.75 -4.10 42.10
CA LEU A 743 2.17 -4.84 40.97
C LEU A 743 0.79 -5.41 41.30
N VAL A 744 0.61 -5.99 42.49
CA VAL A 744 -0.67 -6.59 42.92
C VAL A 744 -1.54 -5.67 43.77
N SER A 745 -1.07 -4.46 44.09
CA SER A 745 -1.82 -3.55 44.96
C SER A 745 -3.23 -3.28 44.40
N PRO A 746 -4.29 -3.54 45.20
CA PRO A 746 -5.67 -3.23 44.85
C PRO A 746 -6.02 -1.77 45.16
N LYS A 747 -5.06 -0.96 45.64
CA LYS A 747 -5.30 0.46 45.92
C LYS A 747 -5.37 1.24 44.62
N LEU A 748 -6.32 2.17 44.56
CA LEU A 748 -6.55 2.98 43.39
C LEU A 748 -5.35 3.90 43.11
N GLU A 749 -4.72 4.42 44.15
CA GLU A 749 -3.54 5.30 44.11
C GLU A 749 -2.31 4.61 43.50
N ASP A 750 -2.27 3.28 43.56
CA ASP A 750 -1.19 2.41 43.05
C ASP A 750 -1.50 1.87 41.63
N SER A 751 -2.48 2.47 40.94
CA SER A 751 -2.84 2.07 39.57
C SER A 751 -1.79 2.45 38.54
N VAL A 752 -0.91 3.39 38.85
CA VAL A 752 0.22 3.76 37.99
C VAL A 752 1.51 3.55 38.74
N LEU A 753 2.35 2.68 38.20
CA LEU A 753 3.63 2.29 38.78
C LEU A 753 4.75 2.60 37.79
N PHE A 754 5.77 3.32 38.24
CA PHE A 754 7.04 3.44 37.53
C PHE A 754 8.11 2.59 38.22
N ILE A 755 8.71 1.68 37.47
CA ILE A 755 9.80 0.81 37.92
C ILE A 755 11.10 1.36 37.34
N ASP A 756 11.91 1.95 38.22
CA ASP A 756 13.20 2.52 37.87
C ASP A 756 14.26 1.43 37.75
N THR A 757 14.77 1.23 36.53
CA THR A 757 15.81 0.23 36.23
C THR A 757 17.23 0.74 36.47
N TYR A 758 17.40 1.95 36.99
CA TYR A 758 18.73 2.48 37.31
C TYR A 758 19.49 1.56 38.28
N SER A 759 20.71 1.17 37.90
CA SER A 759 21.64 0.51 38.81
C SER A 759 23.09 0.83 38.48
N GLN A 760 23.86 1.15 39.52
CA GLN A 760 25.32 1.32 39.43
C GLN A 760 26.06 -0.03 39.25
N SER A 761 25.43 -1.15 39.63
CA SER A 761 26.06 -2.48 39.65
C SER A 761 25.83 -3.30 38.36
N TYR A 762 24.80 -2.97 37.57
CA TYR A 762 24.38 -3.73 36.38
C TYR A 762 24.63 -2.99 35.05
N GLY A 763 25.57 -2.02 35.05
CA GLY A 763 25.70 -0.95 34.05
C GLY A 763 25.80 -1.32 32.56
N SER A 764 25.99 -2.60 32.20
CA SER A 764 25.99 -3.08 30.81
C SER A 764 24.76 -3.89 30.40
N GLU A 765 24.04 -4.54 31.33
CA GLU A 765 22.89 -5.40 31.00
C GLU A 765 21.63 -4.59 30.69
N PHE A 766 21.46 -3.47 31.41
CA PHE A 766 20.35 -2.52 31.25
C PHE A 766 20.69 -1.33 30.34
N ALA A 767 21.77 -1.46 29.56
CA ALA A 767 22.15 -0.47 28.56
C ALA A 767 21.34 -0.66 27.27
N ALA A 768 20.82 0.44 26.72
CA ALA A 768 20.16 0.44 25.42
C ALA A 768 21.19 0.17 24.31
N ASN A 769 20.94 -0.88 23.52
CA ASN A 769 21.75 -1.24 22.37
C ASN A 769 21.06 -0.79 21.07
N ALA A 770 21.86 -0.47 20.05
CA ALA A 770 21.40 -0.27 18.68
C ALA A 770 22.31 -1.08 17.74
N ALA A 771 21.72 -1.71 16.71
CA ALA A 771 22.54 -2.32 15.66
C ALA A 771 23.27 -1.22 14.88
N VAL A 772 24.51 -1.48 14.45
CA VAL A 772 25.31 -0.55 13.65
C VAL A 772 24.51 -0.16 12.39
N GLY A 773 24.20 1.12 12.22
CA GLY A 773 23.39 1.63 11.10
C GLY A 773 21.87 1.49 11.24
N SER A 774 21.34 1.10 12.41
CA SER A 774 19.88 1.04 12.68
C SER A 774 19.44 2.09 13.68
N ARG A 775 18.35 2.80 13.40
CA ARG A 775 17.67 3.72 14.36
C ARG A 775 16.89 2.98 15.46
N SER A 776 16.74 1.65 15.36
CA SER A 776 15.90 0.86 16.27
C SER A 776 16.69 0.34 17.47
N ARG A 777 16.29 0.74 18.68
CA ARG A 777 16.95 0.40 19.96
C ARG A 777 16.28 -0.80 20.66
N PHE A 778 17.03 -1.50 21.51
CA PHE A 778 16.52 -2.53 22.42
C PHE A 778 17.36 -2.60 23.69
N ASN A 779 16.75 -3.03 24.80
CA ASN A 779 17.37 -3.13 26.12
C ASN A 779 17.13 -4.55 26.67
N PRO A 780 18.16 -5.42 26.64
CA PRO A 780 18.03 -6.81 27.07
C PRO A 780 17.63 -6.97 28.53
N GLY A 781 18.24 -6.20 29.45
CA GLY A 781 17.93 -6.23 30.88
C GLY A 781 16.50 -5.81 31.15
N GLU A 782 16.07 -4.69 30.55
CA GLU A 782 14.69 -4.22 30.69
C GLU A 782 13.68 -5.23 30.12
N ALA A 783 13.97 -5.82 28.96
CA ALA A 783 13.11 -6.85 28.37
C ALA A 783 12.99 -8.09 29.27
N SER A 784 14.12 -8.54 29.82
CA SER A 784 14.16 -9.65 30.78
C SER A 784 13.30 -9.34 32.01
N TYR A 785 13.41 -8.12 32.53
CA TYR A 785 12.63 -7.67 33.69
C TYR A 785 11.13 -7.58 33.39
N VAL A 786 10.74 -7.04 32.23
CA VAL A 786 9.35 -7.01 31.76
C VAL A 786 8.77 -8.42 31.66
N ILE A 787 9.54 -9.41 31.18
CA ILE A 787 9.09 -10.81 31.13
C ILE A 787 8.90 -11.39 32.52
N ARG A 788 9.77 -11.06 33.49
CA ARG A 788 9.60 -11.48 34.89
C ARG A 788 8.33 -10.91 35.50
N ILE A 789 8.06 -9.61 35.32
CA ILE A 789 6.80 -8.96 35.73
C ILE A 789 5.61 -9.71 35.12
N CYS A 790 5.71 -10.02 33.83
CA CYS A 790 4.64 -10.69 33.10
C CYS A 790 4.39 -12.12 33.62
N SER A 791 5.45 -12.90 33.85
CA SER A 791 5.35 -14.22 34.49
C SER A 791 4.67 -14.12 35.84
N PHE A 792 5.11 -13.19 36.68
CA PHE A 792 4.54 -13.01 38.00
C PHE A 792 3.04 -12.66 37.95
N LEU A 793 2.63 -11.68 37.13
CA LEU A 793 1.21 -11.32 37.01
C LEU A 793 0.34 -12.50 36.56
N MET A 794 0.84 -13.32 35.63
CA MET A 794 0.14 -14.53 35.17
C MET A 794 0.08 -15.61 36.24
N GLU A 795 1.19 -15.85 36.95
CA GLU A 795 1.28 -16.80 38.07
C GLU A 795 0.37 -16.40 39.23
N SER A 796 0.19 -15.10 39.45
CA SER A 796 -0.75 -14.57 40.45
C SER A 796 -2.23 -14.62 40.01
N GLY A 797 -2.52 -15.14 38.81
CA GLY A 797 -3.87 -15.44 38.33
C GLY A 797 -4.42 -14.51 37.24
N LEU A 798 -3.63 -13.57 36.71
CA LEU A 798 -4.09 -12.68 35.64
C LEU A 798 -4.00 -13.37 34.26
N PRO A 799 -5.09 -13.46 33.48
CA PRO A 799 -5.06 -14.02 32.13
C PRO A 799 -4.10 -13.26 31.19
N SER A 800 -3.48 -13.97 30.26
CA SER A 800 -2.52 -13.40 29.30
C SER A 800 -3.16 -12.34 28.38
N ASP A 801 -4.43 -12.51 28.04
CA ASP A 801 -5.21 -11.63 27.18
C ASP A 801 -5.62 -10.33 27.90
N GLU A 802 -5.57 -10.30 29.23
CA GLU A 802 -5.74 -9.10 30.06
C GLU A 802 -4.45 -8.26 30.17
N ILE A 803 -3.30 -8.78 29.73
CA ILE A 803 -1.99 -8.12 29.77
C ILE A 803 -1.59 -7.66 28.36
N GLY A 804 -1.08 -6.43 28.26
CA GLY A 804 -0.45 -5.91 27.05
C GLY A 804 0.93 -5.33 27.33
N ILE A 805 1.88 -5.64 26.45
CA ILE A 805 3.24 -5.09 26.48
C ILE A 805 3.43 -4.18 25.28
N ALA A 806 3.85 -2.94 25.52
CA ALA A 806 4.15 -1.99 24.45
C ALA A 806 5.51 -1.31 24.63
N SER A 807 6.11 -0.93 23.50
CA SER A 807 7.38 -0.19 23.46
C SER A 807 7.39 0.76 22.25
N PRO A 808 8.08 1.91 22.33
CA PRO A 808 8.29 2.77 21.17
C PRO A 808 9.14 2.09 20.08
N TYR A 809 10.09 1.21 20.44
CA TYR A 809 11.08 0.69 19.49
C TYR A 809 10.73 -0.69 18.96
N LYS A 810 10.75 -0.85 17.62
CA LYS A 810 10.50 -2.15 16.95
C LYS A 810 11.49 -3.23 17.39
N GLY A 811 12.77 -2.86 17.58
CA GLY A 811 13.83 -3.77 18.01
C GLY A 811 13.55 -4.36 19.40
N GLN A 812 13.04 -3.55 20.32
CA GLN A 812 12.60 -4.03 21.63
C GLN A 812 11.42 -5.01 21.50
N ILE A 813 10.45 -4.72 20.63
CA ILE A 813 9.30 -5.61 20.39
C ILE A 813 9.75 -6.94 19.79
N GLU A 814 10.64 -6.94 18.80
CA GLU A 814 11.19 -8.18 18.21
C GLU A 814 11.93 -9.01 19.25
N TYR A 815 12.73 -8.35 20.11
CA TYR A 815 13.44 -9.02 21.20
C TYR A 815 12.49 -9.60 22.25
N LEU A 816 11.49 -8.82 22.68
CA LEU A 816 10.44 -9.25 23.62
C LEU A 816 9.63 -10.41 23.06
N LEU A 817 9.16 -10.31 21.81
CA LEU A 817 8.37 -11.38 21.16
C LEU A 817 9.14 -12.69 21.11
N LYS A 818 10.42 -12.67 20.74
CA LYS A 818 11.27 -13.87 20.71
C LYS A 818 11.38 -14.53 22.09
N LYS A 819 11.51 -13.73 23.15
CA LYS A 819 11.66 -14.24 24.51
C LYS A 819 10.32 -14.66 25.12
N LEU A 820 9.24 -13.94 24.85
CA LEU A 820 7.88 -14.27 25.26
C LEU A 820 7.43 -15.58 24.61
N SER A 821 7.69 -15.80 23.32
CA SER A 821 7.33 -17.05 22.64
C SER A 821 8.12 -18.25 23.18
N GLN A 822 9.34 -18.04 23.66
CA GLN A 822 10.13 -19.08 24.33
C GLN A 822 9.60 -19.41 25.73
N ARG A 823 9.14 -18.40 26.47
CA ARG A 823 8.64 -18.55 27.85
C ARG A 823 7.19 -19.02 27.91
N PHE A 824 6.35 -18.58 26.96
CA PHE A 824 4.91 -18.82 26.90
C PHE A 824 4.48 -19.24 25.49
N PRO A 825 4.80 -20.47 25.02
CA PRO A 825 4.59 -20.87 23.63
C PRO A 825 3.13 -20.79 23.16
N GLU A 826 2.18 -21.10 24.05
CA GLU A 826 0.74 -21.18 23.72
C GLU A 826 -0.10 -20.04 24.33
N ASN A 827 0.49 -19.23 25.21
CA ASN A 827 -0.25 -18.25 26.02
C ASN A 827 0.52 -16.94 26.22
N ALA A 828 1.30 -16.53 25.22
CA ALA A 828 2.05 -15.28 25.27
C ALA A 828 1.11 -14.06 25.26
N PRO A 829 1.31 -13.10 26.18
CA PRO A 829 0.59 -11.83 26.15
C PRO A 829 0.84 -11.03 24.88
N GLU A 830 -0.10 -10.15 24.56
CA GLU A 830 0.03 -9.29 23.39
C GLU A 830 1.26 -8.38 23.54
N CYS A 831 2.12 -8.33 22.51
CA CYS A 831 3.31 -7.50 22.50
C CYS A 831 3.44 -6.79 21.15
N SER A 832 3.46 -5.46 21.16
CA SER A 832 3.49 -4.65 19.93
C SER A 832 4.01 -3.24 20.15
N THR A 833 4.28 -2.52 19.07
CA THR A 833 4.62 -1.10 19.17
C THR A 833 3.42 -0.29 19.64
N ILE A 834 3.67 0.87 20.27
CA ILE A 834 2.61 1.79 20.73
C ILE A 834 1.61 2.09 19.60
N ASP A 835 2.11 2.33 18.40
CA ASP A 835 1.32 2.68 17.22
C ASP A 835 0.30 1.59 16.85
N ARG A 836 0.68 0.30 17.01
CA ARG A 836 -0.22 -0.84 16.74
C ARG A 836 -1.27 -1.08 17.83
N TYR A 837 -1.07 -0.55 19.03
CA TYR A 837 -2.03 -0.60 20.13
C TYR A 837 -3.16 0.43 20.02
N GLN A 838 -3.10 1.33 19.04
CA GLN A 838 -4.19 2.28 18.83
C GLN A 838 -5.52 1.55 18.58
N GLY A 839 -6.59 2.06 19.19
CA GLY A 839 -7.90 1.39 19.23
C GLY A 839 -8.01 0.18 20.17
N ARG A 840 -6.91 -0.40 20.66
CA ARG A 840 -6.90 -1.53 21.60
C ARG A 840 -6.76 -1.07 23.04
N ASP A 841 -7.09 -1.95 23.99
CA ASP A 841 -6.89 -1.73 25.42
C ASP A 841 -6.78 -3.06 26.19
N LYS A 842 -6.17 -2.99 27.38
CA LYS A 842 -5.93 -4.14 28.26
C LYS A 842 -6.21 -3.76 29.71
N SER A 843 -6.47 -4.76 30.55
CA SER A 843 -6.59 -4.53 31.99
C SER A 843 -5.29 -3.97 32.57
N VAL A 844 -4.17 -4.59 32.20
CA VAL A 844 -2.82 -4.17 32.57
C VAL A 844 -2.01 -3.86 31.33
N MET A 845 -1.37 -2.70 31.30
CA MET A 845 -0.38 -2.35 30.27
C MET A 845 0.99 -2.20 30.90
N ILE A 846 1.99 -2.83 30.29
CA ILE A 846 3.42 -2.69 30.62
C ILE A 846 4.09 -1.94 29.47
N LEU A 847 4.67 -0.77 29.77
CA LEU A 847 5.39 0.08 28.83
C LEU A 847 6.89 -0.07 29.06
N SER A 848 7.58 -0.69 28.10
CA SER A 848 9.05 -0.80 28.07
C SER A 848 9.63 0.40 27.33
N LEU A 849 10.27 1.32 28.06
CA LEU A 849 10.78 2.60 27.56
C LEU A 849 12.19 2.50 26.96
N VAL A 850 12.90 1.39 27.18
CA VAL A 850 14.18 0.98 26.56
C VAL A 850 15.39 1.81 26.97
N ASP A 851 15.21 3.08 27.32
CA ASP A 851 16.32 4.00 27.54
C ASP A 851 17.06 3.74 28.88
N GLY A 852 18.38 3.60 28.82
CA GLY A 852 19.25 3.27 29.96
C GLY A 852 20.74 3.16 29.58
N GLY A 853 21.65 3.56 30.48
CA GLY A 853 23.11 3.41 30.35
C GLY A 853 23.92 4.63 30.86
N PRO A 854 25.13 4.43 31.45
CA PRO A 854 25.98 5.50 32.01
C PRO A 854 26.64 6.40 30.95
N GLU A 855 26.79 5.93 29.71
CA GLU A 855 27.18 6.78 28.58
C GLU A 855 25.92 7.17 27.81
N GLY A 856 25.36 8.32 28.18
CA GLY A 856 24.26 8.92 27.45
C GLY A 856 24.65 9.17 26.00
N SER A 857 24.23 8.27 25.10
CA SER A 857 24.22 8.58 23.67
C SER A 857 23.48 9.89 23.49
N SER A 858 24.19 10.92 23.02
CA SER A 858 23.77 12.32 23.05
C SER A 858 22.63 12.65 22.08
N GLN A 859 21.91 11.64 21.61
CA GLN A 859 20.71 11.76 20.80
C GLN A 859 19.52 11.41 21.69
N SER A 860 18.84 12.46 22.16
CA SER A 860 17.51 12.36 22.75
C SER A 860 16.67 11.34 21.97
N PRO A 861 15.94 10.44 22.64
CA PRO A 861 15.05 9.52 21.94
C PRO A 861 13.89 10.30 21.29
N ASP A 862 14.04 10.71 20.02
CA ASP A 862 13.01 11.43 19.26
C ASP A 862 11.63 10.77 19.39
N LEU A 863 11.58 9.44 19.45
CA LEU A 863 10.33 8.67 19.55
C LEU A 863 9.58 8.84 20.88
N LEU A 864 10.28 9.10 21.99
CA LEU A 864 9.70 9.34 23.32
C LEU A 864 9.36 10.82 23.55
N SER A 865 9.85 11.71 22.69
CA SER A 865 9.48 13.14 22.70
C SER A 865 8.15 13.43 21.99
N ASP A 866 7.63 12.45 21.24
CA ASP A 866 6.34 12.52 20.55
C ASP A 866 5.17 12.49 21.54
N ARG A 867 4.52 13.65 21.70
CA ARG A 867 3.36 13.86 22.58
C ARG A 867 2.18 12.96 22.21
N LYS A 868 1.89 12.77 20.92
CA LYS A 868 0.74 12.00 20.43
C LYS A 868 0.94 10.51 20.70
N ARG A 869 2.16 10.00 20.45
CA ARG A 869 2.53 8.61 20.75
C ARG A 869 2.48 8.31 22.25
N LEU A 870 3.05 9.19 23.08
CA LEU A 870 2.99 9.03 24.53
C LEU A 870 1.54 8.99 25.05
N ASN A 871 0.69 9.89 24.55
CA ASN A 871 -0.72 9.91 24.90
C ASN A 871 -1.44 8.60 24.53
N VAL A 872 -1.15 8.02 23.37
CA VAL A 872 -1.67 6.69 23.01
C VAL A 872 -1.21 5.64 24.03
N ALA A 873 0.08 5.59 24.35
CA ALA A 873 0.65 4.62 25.28
C ALA A 873 -0.02 4.66 26.66
N LEU A 874 -0.20 5.86 27.22
CA LEU A 874 -0.80 6.06 28.55
C LEU A 874 -2.30 5.72 28.59
N THR A 875 -2.97 5.69 27.45
CA THR A 875 -4.44 5.54 27.37
C THR A 875 -4.91 4.14 26.98
N ARG A 876 -4.00 3.15 27.00
CA ARG A 876 -4.31 1.73 26.69
C ARG A 876 -4.72 0.91 27.92
N ALA A 877 -4.34 1.32 29.12
CA ALA A 877 -4.62 0.59 30.36
C ALA A 877 -6.04 0.87 30.89
N LYS A 878 -6.71 -0.15 31.44
CA LYS A 878 -7.99 0.01 32.15
C LYS A 878 -7.81 0.12 33.66
N LYS A 879 -7.06 -0.82 34.25
CA LYS A 879 -6.94 -1.03 35.70
C LYS A 879 -5.55 -0.69 36.25
N LYS A 880 -4.47 -1.07 35.55
CA LYS A 880 -3.10 -0.80 35.99
C LYS A 880 -2.17 -0.47 34.81
N LEU A 881 -1.33 0.55 35.00
CA LEU A 881 -0.31 0.99 34.05
C LEU A 881 1.07 0.89 34.70
N ILE A 882 1.94 0.08 34.10
CA ILE A 882 3.31 -0.16 34.58
C ILE A 882 4.26 0.42 33.55
N LEU A 883 5.15 1.31 33.98
CA LEU A 883 6.22 1.87 33.15
C LEU A 883 7.55 1.34 33.65
N VAL A 884 8.40 0.88 32.74
CA VAL A 884 9.72 0.32 33.06
C VAL A 884 10.78 1.07 32.27
N GLY A 885 11.80 1.59 32.94
CA GLY A 885 12.93 2.28 32.30
C GLY A 885 13.82 3.03 33.30
N CYS A 886 14.91 3.64 32.82
CA CYS A 886 15.86 4.37 33.66
C CYS A 886 15.37 5.80 33.92
N LYS A 887 15.05 6.15 35.17
CA LYS A 887 14.57 7.50 35.53
C LYS A 887 15.55 8.60 35.14
N GLU A 888 16.84 8.39 35.41
CA GLU A 888 17.90 9.38 35.14
C GLU A 888 18.00 9.73 33.65
N THR A 889 17.96 8.70 32.79
CA THR A 889 18.04 8.91 31.33
C THR A 889 16.76 9.53 30.79
N LEU A 890 15.59 9.01 31.21
CA LEU A 890 14.29 9.45 30.74
C LEU A 890 13.95 10.89 31.15
N SER A 891 14.44 11.34 32.31
CA SER A 891 14.22 12.72 32.79
C SER A 891 14.92 13.78 31.94
N LYS A 892 15.79 13.42 31.00
CA LYS A 892 16.37 14.35 30.02
C LYS A 892 15.34 14.88 29.01
N SER A 893 14.22 14.19 28.82
CA SER A 893 13.10 14.66 28.02
C SER A 893 12.11 15.41 28.91
N CYS A 894 11.88 16.70 28.66
CA CYS A 894 10.94 17.51 29.45
C CYS A 894 9.53 16.91 29.49
N LEU A 895 9.09 16.26 28.41
CA LEU A 895 7.78 15.60 28.35
C LEU A 895 7.70 14.41 29.31
N ILE A 896 8.75 13.58 29.34
CA ILE A 896 8.79 12.39 30.18
C ILE A 896 9.06 12.76 31.63
N GLU A 897 9.93 13.73 31.90
CA GLU A 897 10.12 14.30 33.24
C GLU A 897 8.79 14.78 33.83
N HIS A 898 8.00 15.51 33.04
CA HIS A 898 6.68 15.96 33.46
C HIS A 898 5.71 14.80 33.76
N LEU A 899 5.78 13.70 33.00
CA LEU A 899 5.03 12.48 33.29
C LEU A 899 5.48 11.83 34.61
N LEU A 900 6.80 11.65 34.79
CA LEU A 900 7.38 11.02 35.97
C LEU A 900 7.05 11.78 37.26
N ASN A 901 7.04 13.11 37.21
CA ASN A 901 6.65 13.97 38.33
C ASN A 901 5.16 13.85 38.71
N LYS A 902 4.32 13.28 37.83
CA LYS A 902 2.89 13.03 38.10
C LYS A 902 2.58 11.60 38.54
N ILE A 903 3.55 10.69 38.48
CA ILE A 903 3.37 9.30 38.89
C ILE A 903 3.52 9.19 40.42
N SER A 904 2.50 8.66 41.08
CA SER A 904 2.42 8.54 42.54
C SER A 904 3.39 7.51 43.12
N LEU A 905 3.64 6.42 42.39
CA LEU A 905 4.41 5.28 42.87
C LEU A 905 5.63 5.02 41.97
N THR A 906 6.81 5.36 42.47
CA THR A 906 8.10 5.07 41.83
C THR A 906 8.90 4.14 42.72
N ILE A 907 9.31 2.98 42.20
CA ILE A 907 10.02 1.95 42.96
C ILE A 907 11.27 1.53 42.17
N ARG A 908 12.39 1.28 42.86
CA ARG A 908 13.60 0.75 42.20
C ARG A 908 13.43 -0.73 41.89
N ALA A 909 13.91 -1.14 40.71
CA ALA A 909 13.88 -2.53 40.28
C ALA A 909 14.73 -3.46 41.16
N PHE A 910 15.79 -2.90 41.77
CA PHE A 910 16.84 -3.57 42.54
C PHE A 910 17.05 -2.93 43.90
#